data_AF-A0A3D8I7D2-F1
#
_entry.id   AF-A0A3D8I7D2-F1
#
_cell.length_a   1.000
_cell.length_b   1.000
_cell.length_c   1.000
_cell.angle_alpha   90.00
_cell.angle_beta   90.00
_cell.angle_gamma   90.00
#
_symmetry.space_group_name_H-M   'P 1'
#
loop_
_entity.id
_entity.type
_entity.pdbx_description
1 polymer ?
#
loop_
_entity_poly.entity_id
_entity_poly.type
_entity_poly.pdbx_seq_one_letter_code
_entity_poly.pdbx_strand_id
1 'polypeptide(L)'
;MRYWVLFIVLMRGLGGYDFSSLPSFIVLHQGENRSDRSIARAGNGAQTSFSINRLSIIGANGANWTLNANNNTTHININGALSLDKQALVALLNHHTLAFNESSSTYINEGSALHVILNATTLSTAQGSEYGAKSKVKINKGAHIYIAKNAKADFQNMLYFINGGDISLEQGASLKVEASNGAIRFEHSLSSNGGNIQLQGDVYNVGYPTRVTQNTISSFVVRNAQVEVSKNFYNGGQTDNAVDTSGSVGGGYNVFDPSFGGGGSLVLQGSKMIVEGKFVSEQGGDKYQSGAIYNARHSEVNLYGSVLEVKGGFENKSGSTLTLGAYNGTMGQLKGNLTNTNGRVQVDMRGADIGDHKLITGTITGIQDSDIEVLGATDFATGSYLAGTLNVVKNQAAIDEFSQDLGANAAGILHILESATNVYTELNYMELSSMLSDVQSQQASSLMQPFITAGIIEKLAQNISDSASNVHIHTHGGGVLSQTLGSGFMGGVNIGVDIISKANAKAHIYGGYIYGSSTLRDDWTSISSESTSFYGGLAHRLTLSDTYKRNIYLFNTLYFASHTFSESGSLDGVGSGIKLESKYNAYLLSVGSNLGYGLKLKRGEIIPYVGVKYHSYMLGEAQSQAVISTNREASDSYHIYANLGIRGGVQKQSSEFFYHLGYAFLAYNSAKVMSLNMVANGAEQTNFYDYKNAHSIAFNLGTKYALSEKTFMFLGAEYIGYLPDTHVFGANLGLRYTF
;
A
#
# COMPACT_ATOMS: atom_id res chain seq x y z
N MET A 1 27.45 -46.23 -22.80
CA MET A 1 26.12 -45.56 -22.88
C MET A 1 26.32 -44.05 -22.81
N ARG A 2 26.72 -43.48 -23.94
CA ARG A 2 26.77 -42.06 -24.28
C ARG A 2 25.96 -41.94 -25.58
N TYR A 3 25.41 -40.76 -25.87
CA TYR A 3 24.66 -40.41 -27.10
C TYR A 3 23.15 -40.73 -27.13
N TRP A 4 22.32 -40.12 -26.27
CA TRP A 4 20.86 -39.99 -26.54
C TRP A 4 20.20 -38.71 -25.97
N VAL A 5 20.98 -37.66 -25.64
CA VAL A 5 20.41 -36.38 -25.13
C VAL A 5 20.86 -35.15 -25.95
N LEU A 6 21.74 -35.31 -26.95
CA LEU A 6 22.34 -34.17 -27.66
C LEU A 6 21.85 -33.96 -29.11
N PHE A 7 20.76 -34.62 -29.53
CA PHE A 7 20.32 -34.59 -30.94
C PHE A 7 18.96 -33.93 -31.21
N ILE A 8 18.33 -33.27 -30.22
CA ILE A 8 17.07 -32.49 -30.43
C ILE A 8 17.27 -30.97 -30.31
N VAL A 9 18.46 -30.50 -29.88
CA VAL A 9 18.72 -29.07 -29.63
C VAL A 9 19.43 -28.36 -30.81
N LEU A 10 19.90 -29.07 -31.84
CA LEU A 10 20.75 -28.48 -32.89
C LEU A 10 20.21 -28.55 -34.33
N MET A 11 18.92 -28.87 -34.52
CA MET A 11 18.22 -28.66 -35.80
C MET A 11 16.80 -28.14 -35.59
N ARG A 12 16.66 -26.93 -35.04
CA ARG A 12 15.43 -26.14 -35.19
C ARG A 12 15.72 -25.03 -36.18
N GLY A 13 15.43 -25.35 -37.43
CA GLY A 13 15.70 -24.50 -38.56
C GLY A 13 14.94 -23.19 -38.52
N LEU A 14 15.45 -22.28 -39.33
CA LEU A 14 14.89 -21.01 -39.81
C LEU A 14 13.52 -21.16 -40.53
N GLY A 15 12.70 -22.16 -40.17
CA GLY A 15 11.44 -22.50 -40.83
C GLY A 15 10.27 -22.43 -39.87
N GLY A 16 9.22 -21.74 -40.30
CA GLY A 16 7.93 -21.71 -39.60
C GLY A 16 7.27 -23.07 -39.46
N TYR A 17 6.50 -23.25 -38.39
CA TYR A 17 5.67 -24.43 -38.19
C TYR A 17 4.18 -24.09 -38.42
N ASP A 18 3.48 -25.01 -39.07
CA ASP A 18 2.02 -24.95 -39.16
C ASP A 18 1.40 -25.67 -37.94
N PHE A 19 0.66 -24.95 -37.10
CA PHE A 19 0.07 -25.49 -35.88
C PHE A 19 -1.43 -25.68 -36.01
N SER A 20 -1.92 -26.87 -35.67
CA SER A 20 -3.35 -27.10 -35.35
C SER A 20 -3.66 -26.92 -33.85
N SER A 21 -2.61 -26.77 -33.03
CA SER A 21 -2.60 -26.39 -31.61
C SER A 21 -1.19 -25.91 -31.25
N LEU A 22 -1.05 -24.82 -30.49
CA LEU A 22 0.25 -24.36 -30.01
C LEU A 22 0.76 -25.20 -28.82
N PRO A 23 2.09 -25.29 -28.63
CA PRO A 23 2.66 -25.77 -27.38
C PRO A 23 2.35 -24.79 -26.24
N SER A 24 2.44 -25.26 -24.99
CA SER A 24 2.22 -24.40 -23.82
C SER A 24 3.34 -23.39 -23.57
N PHE A 25 4.51 -23.59 -24.16
CA PHE A 25 5.65 -22.69 -24.07
C PHE A 25 6.39 -22.56 -25.41
N ILE A 26 6.88 -21.35 -25.71
CA ILE A 26 7.80 -21.05 -26.80
C ILE A 26 8.97 -20.25 -26.18
N VAL A 27 10.20 -20.64 -26.52
CA VAL A 27 11.41 -19.92 -26.10
C VAL A 27 12.10 -19.45 -27.36
N LEU A 28 12.44 -18.17 -27.41
CA LEU A 28 13.16 -17.54 -28.51
C LEU A 28 14.61 -17.32 -28.13
N HIS A 29 15.51 -17.51 -29.09
CA HIS A 29 16.93 -17.23 -28.96
C HIS A 29 17.26 -15.81 -29.44
N GLN A 30 18.40 -15.28 -29.01
CA GLN A 30 18.83 -13.92 -29.38
C GLN A 30 18.86 -13.75 -30.91
N GLY A 31 18.19 -12.71 -31.41
CA GLY A 31 18.08 -12.42 -32.85
C GLY A 31 17.20 -13.40 -33.65
N GLU A 32 16.50 -14.33 -33.00
CA GLU A 32 15.62 -15.29 -33.69
C GLU A 32 14.38 -14.59 -34.24
N ASN A 33 14.13 -14.75 -35.55
CA ASN A 33 12.89 -14.32 -36.18
C ASN A 33 12.08 -15.56 -36.57
N ARG A 34 11.11 -15.93 -35.75
CA ARG A 34 10.29 -17.13 -35.96
C ARG A 34 8.90 -16.75 -36.45
N SER A 35 8.46 -17.35 -37.56
CA SER A 35 7.14 -17.08 -38.14
C SER A 35 6.38 -18.37 -38.35
N ASP A 36 5.39 -18.63 -37.52
CA ASP A 36 4.53 -19.81 -37.56
C ASP A 36 3.19 -19.49 -38.23
N ARG A 37 2.41 -20.53 -38.57
CA ARG A 37 1.05 -20.38 -39.13
C ARG A 37 0.03 -21.13 -38.28
N SER A 38 -1.14 -20.52 -38.08
CA SER A 38 -2.28 -21.19 -37.45
C SER A 38 -3.10 -21.93 -38.50
N ILE A 39 -3.19 -23.26 -38.40
CA ILE A 39 -4.12 -24.08 -39.18
C ILE A 39 -5.46 -24.07 -38.46
N ALA A 40 -6.36 -23.22 -38.94
CA ALA A 40 -7.72 -23.11 -38.41
C ALA A 40 -8.55 -24.37 -38.74
N ARG A 41 -9.39 -24.80 -37.79
CA ARG A 41 -10.32 -25.93 -37.96
C ARG A 41 -11.68 -25.39 -38.43
N ALA A 42 -12.32 -26.09 -39.36
CA ALA A 42 -13.69 -25.77 -39.77
C ALA A 42 -14.66 -25.94 -38.59
N GLY A 43 -15.48 -24.92 -38.35
CA GLY A 43 -16.57 -24.91 -37.38
C GLY A 43 -17.94 -25.06 -38.04
N ASN A 44 -18.99 -24.59 -37.38
CA ASN A 44 -20.33 -24.54 -37.97
C ASN A 44 -20.38 -23.44 -39.06
N GLY A 45 -20.75 -23.83 -40.29
CA GLY A 45 -20.79 -22.92 -41.45
C GLY A 45 -19.40 -22.68 -42.09
N ALA A 46 -19.18 -21.50 -42.67
CA ALA A 46 -17.90 -21.12 -43.29
C ALA A 46 -16.80 -20.70 -42.28
N GLN A 47 -17.07 -20.81 -40.97
CA GLN A 47 -16.18 -20.34 -39.92
C GLN A 47 -14.97 -21.26 -39.75
N THR A 48 -13.78 -20.66 -39.67
CA THR A 48 -12.56 -21.39 -39.29
C THR A 48 -11.98 -20.80 -38.01
N SER A 49 -11.70 -21.63 -37.01
CA SER A 49 -11.22 -21.16 -35.70
C SER A 49 -9.87 -21.75 -35.31
N PHE A 50 -9.10 -20.99 -34.54
CA PHE A 50 -7.86 -21.39 -33.91
C PHE A 50 -7.88 -20.98 -32.43
N SER A 51 -7.51 -21.89 -31.53
CA SER A 51 -7.56 -21.61 -30.09
C SER A 51 -6.17 -21.64 -29.45
N ILE A 52 -5.87 -20.60 -28.68
CA ILE A 52 -4.75 -20.54 -27.75
C ILE A 52 -5.33 -20.81 -26.35
N ASN A 53 -5.05 -22.00 -25.81
CA ASN A 53 -5.55 -22.37 -24.47
C ASN A 53 -4.62 -21.86 -23.37
N ARG A 54 -3.34 -22.22 -23.43
CA ARG A 54 -2.31 -21.67 -22.54
C ARG A 54 -1.02 -21.56 -23.34
N LEU A 55 -0.40 -20.39 -23.32
CA LEU A 55 0.85 -20.11 -24.02
C LEU A 55 1.70 -19.14 -23.22
N SER A 56 2.95 -19.51 -22.95
CA SER A 56 3.97 -18.60 -22.45
C SER A 56 5.08 -18.46 -23.49
N ILE A 57 5.46 -17.23 -23.82
CA ILE A 57 6.51 -16.93 -24.78
C ILE A 57 7.62 -16.21 -24.04
N ILE A 58 8.80 -16.84 -24.00
CA ILE A 58 9.99 -16.27 -23.38
C ILE A 58 10.88 -15.72 -24.49
N GLY A 59 11.03 -14.40 -24.50
CA GLY A 59 11.84 -13.65 -25.46
C GLY A 59 13.34 -13.68 -25.18
N ALA A 60 14.07 -13.07 -26.10
CA ALA A 60 15.48 -12.75 -26.01
C ALA A 60 15.74 -11.46 -26.82
N ASN A 61 16.87 -10.81 -26.58
CA ASN A 61 17.20 -9.54 -27.25
C ASN A 61 17.15 -9.69 -28.79
N GLY A 62 16.38 -8.81 -29.43
CA GLY A 62 16.20 -8.79 -30.89
C GLY A 62 15.42 -9.97 -31.48
N ALA A 63 14.77 -10.79 -30.65
CA ALA A 63 13.99 -11.94 -31.11
C ALA A 63 12.51 -11.55 -31.33
N ASN A 64 11.88 -12.10 -32.36
CA ASN A 64 10.45 -11.99 -32.59
C ASN A 64 9.78 -13.33 -32.91
N TRP A 65 8.50 -13.41 -32.54
CA TRP A 65 7.64 -14.51 -32.91
C TRP A 65 6.38 -13.99 -33.58
N THR A 66 6.05 -14.54 -34.74
CA THR A 66 4.86 -14.19 -35.50
C THR A 66 3.98 -15.41 -35.68
N LEU A 67 2.67 -15.27 -35.48
CA LEU A 67 1.67 -16.26 -35.87
C LEU A 67 0.79 -15.68 -36.98
N ASN A 68 0.86 -16.27 -38.17
CA ASN A 68 0.06 -15.87 -39.32
C ASN A 68 -1.18 -16.74 -39.47
N ALA A 69 -2.32 -16.14 -39.82
CA ALA A 69 -3.49 -16.90 -40.25
C ALA A 69 -3.23 -17.70 -41.54
N ASN A 70 -3.78 -18.91 -41.65
CA ASN A 70 -3.73 -19.70 -42.88
C ASN A 70 -4.73 -19.21 -43.94
N ASN A 71 -5.78 -18.51 -43.53
CA ASN A 71 -6.79 -17.90 -44.40
C ASN A 71 -7.31 -16.58 -43.79
N ASN A 72 -7.97 -15.76 -44.60
CA ASN A 72 -8.55 -14.48 -44.19
C ASN A 72 -9.89 -14.60 -43.43
N THR A 73 -10.35 -15.81 -43.11
CA THR A 73 -11.57 -16.09 -42.35
C THR A 73 -11.27 -16.69 -40.97
N THR A 74 -10.00 -16.70 -40.55
CA THR A 74 -9.60 -17.34 -39.30
C THR A 74 -9.98 -16.47 -38.09
N HIS A 75 -10.74 -17.04 -37.18
CA HIS A 75 -11.03 -16.50 -35.86
C HIS A 75 -10.04 -17.08 -34.84
N ILE A 76 -9.31 -16.23 -34.12
CA ILE A 76 -8.41 -16.66 -33.05
C ILE A 76 -9.04 -16.41 -31.68
N ASN A 77 -9.04 -17.44 -30.84
CA ASN A 77 -9.63 -17.43 -29.49
C ASN A 77 -8.54 -17.66 -28.44
N ILE A 78 -8.45 -16.79 -27.44
CA ILE A 78 -7.60 -16.99 -26.26
C ILE A 78 -8.51 -17.46 -25.12
N ASN A 79 -8.42 -18.76 -24.79
CA ASN A 79 -9.31 -19.42 -23.82
C ASN A 79 -8.74 -19.49 -22.39
N GLY A 80 -7.46 -19.17 -22.21
CA GLY A 80 -6.80 -19.23 -20.91
C GLY A 80 -5.69 -18.21 -20.82
N ALA A 81 -4.47 -18.63 -20.49
CA ALA A 81 -3.38 -17.69 -20.21
C ALA A 81 -2.46 -17.46 -21.43
N LEU A 82 -2.23 -16.20 -21.79
CA LEU A 82 -1.17 -15.76 -22.71
C LEU A 82 -0.14 -14.93 -21.93
N SER A 83 1.09 -15.40 -21.78
CA SER A 83 2.17 -14.68 -21.06
C SER A 83 3.32 -14.36 -22.00
N LEU A 84 3.73 -13.09 -22.06
CA LEU A 84 4.88 -12.62 -22.82
C LEU A 84 5.95 -12.16 -21.84
N ASP A 85 7.11 -12.82 -21.85
CA ASP A 85 8.16 -12.69 -20.85
C ASP A 85 9.51 -12.34 -21.47
N LYS A 86 10.39 -11.68 -20.71
CA LYS A 86 11.78 -11.38 -21.09
C LYS A 86 11.91 -10.69 -22.46
N GLN A 87 11.20 -9.56 -22.63
CA GLN A 87 11.22 -8.76 -23.87
C GLN A 87 10.73 -9.53 -25.11
N ALA A 88 9.75 -10.42 -24.94
CA ALA A 88 9.16 -11.14 -26.06
C ALA A 88 8.43 -10.17 -26.99
N LEU A 89 8.78 -10.19 -28.29
CA LEU A 89 8.11 -9.43 -29.34
C LEU A 89 7.21 -10.38 -30.13
N VAL A 90 5.89 -10.23 -29.98
CA VAL A 90 4.89 -11.15 -30.53
C VAL A 90 3.98 -10.44 -31.51
N ALA A 91 3.75 -11.05 -32.68
CA ALA A 91 2.84 -10.55 -33.69
C ALA A 91 1.78 -11.60 -34.08
N LEU A 92 0.50 -11.25 -34.01
CA LEU A 92 -0.63 -12.03 -34.52
C LEU A 92 -1.14 -11.34 -35.79
N LEU A 93 -0.95 -11.98 -36.95
CA LEU A 93 -1.14 -11.33 -38.25
C LEU A 93 -2.19 -12.02 -39.12
N ASN A 94 -2.95 -11.21 -39.85
CA ASN A 94 -3.87 -11.60 -40.92
C ASN A 94 -5.10 -12.40 -40.48
N HIS A 95 -5.36 -12.53 -39.18
CA HIS A 95 -6.61 -13.10 -38.65
C HIS A 95 -7.79 -12.17 -38.95
N HIS A 96 -9.00 -12.74 -39.04
CA HIS A 96 -10.23 -11.96 -39.23
C HIS A 96 -10.71 -11.36 -37.91
N THR A 97 -10.75 -12.15 -36.84
CA THR A 97 -11.09 -11.69 -35.49
C THR A 97 -10.17 -12.27 -34.45
N LEU A 98 -10.00 -11.55 -33.34
CA LEU A 98 -9.37 -12.03 -32.11
C LEU A 98 -10.33 -11.88 -30.94
N ALA A 99 -10.55 -12.96 -30.20
CA ALA A 99 -11.36 -12.95 -28.99
C ALA A 99 -10.52 -13.39 -27.78
N PHE A 100 -10.55 -12.60 -26.71
CA PHE A 100 -10.11 -13.01 -25.38
C PHE A 100 -11.36 -13.50 -24.64
N ASN A 101 -11.44 -14.79 -24.34
CA ASN A 101 -12.64 -15.40 -23.80
C ASN A 101 -12.75 -15.21 -22.28
N GLU A 102 -13.94 -15.48 -21.75
CA GLU A 102 -14.21 -15.34 -20.31
C GLU A 102 -13.20 -16.15 -19.48
N SER A 103 -12.70 -15.56 -18.40
CA SER A 103 -11.61 -16.10 -17.56
C SER A 103 -10.23 -16.23 -18.24
N SER A 104 -10.03 -15.68 -19.44
CA SER A 104 -8.69 -15.59 -20.03
C SER A 104 -7.86 -14.49 -19.37
N SER A 105 -6.55 -14.66 -19.37
CA SER A 105 -5.61 -13.68 -18.79
C SER A 105 -4.42 -13.51 -19.70
N THR A 106 -4.18 -12.28 -20.14
CA THR A 106 -3.04 -11.92 -20.99
C THR A 106 -2.09 -11.02 -20.22
N TYR A 107 -0.86 -11.47 -20.04
CA TYR A 107 0.20 -10.74 -19.34
C TYR A 107 1.28 -10.36 -20.34
N ILE A 108 1.44 -9.06 -20.57
CA ILE A 108 2.53 -8.51 -21.37
C ILE A 108 3.55 -7.94 -20.39
N ASN A 109 4.53 -8.76 -19.98
CA ASN A 109 5.47 -8.39 -18.93
C ASN A 109 6.53 -7.40 -19.43
N GLU A 110 7.30 -6.85 -18.48
CA GLU A 110 8.17 -5.70 -18.70
C GLU A 110 9.02 -5.79 -19.98
N GLY A 111 8.93 -4.75 -20.80
CA GLY A 111 9.65 -4.62 -22.07
C GLY A 111 9.18 -5.55 -23.21
N SER A 112 8.14 -6.36 -23.01
CA SER A 112 7.56 -7.22 -24.05
C SER A 112 6.51 -6.46 -24.88
N ALA A 113 6.19 -6.98 -26.07
CA ALA A 113 5.22 -6.37 -26.98
C ALA A 113 4.29 -7.40 -27.62
N LEU A 114 2.99 -7.09 -27.66
CA LEU A 114 1.99 -7.79 -28.44
C LEU A 114 1.49 -6.88 -29.56
N HIS A 115 1.68 -7.30 -30.81
CA HIS A 115 1.14 -6.64 -31.99
C HIS A 115 0.07 -7.53 -32.61
N VAL A 116 -1.14 -7.02 -32.79
CA VAL A 116 -2.25 -7.69 -33.44
C VAL A 116 -2.61 -6.86 -34.66
N ILE A 117 -2.41 -7.42 -35.85
CA ILE A 117 -2.76 -6.77 -37.11
C ILE A 117 -3.77 -7.67 -37.82
N LEU A 118 -5.04 -7.31 -37.71
CA LEU A 118 -6.11 -8.07 -38.34
C LEU A 118 -6.16 -7.79 -39.85
N ASN A 119 -6.87 -8.64 -40.59
CA ASN A 119 -7.16 -8.41 -41.99
C ASN A 119 -8.47 -7.61 -42.09
N ALA A 120 -8.40 -6.27 -42.14
CA ALA A 120 -9.52 -5.31 -42.14
C ALA A 120 -10.54 -5.51 -43.28
N THR A 121 -11.23 -6.64 -43.26
CA THR A 121 -12.12 -7.11 -44.32
C THR A 121 -13.51 -7.30 -43.74
N THR A 122 -14.51 -7.16 -44.60
CA THR A 122 -15.87 -7.61 -44.34
C THR A 122 -16.11 -8.87 -45.15
N LEU A 123 -16.53 -9.95 -44.51
CA LEU A 123 -16.86 -11.19 -45.20
C LEU A 123 -18.19 -11.05 -45.94
N SER A 124 -18.31 -11.66 -47.12
CA SER A 124 -19.49 -11.58 -47.99
C SER A 124 -20.74 -12.27 -47.42
N THR A 125 -20.54 -13.16 -46.44
CA THR A 125 -21.61 -13.76 -45.65
C THR A 125 -21.25 -13.59 -44.19
N ALA A 126 -22.21 -13.11 -43.38
CA ALA A 126 -22.07 -13.23 -41.94
C ALA A 126 -22.03 -14.73 -41.64
N GLN A 127 -20.85 -15.23 -41.31
CA GLN A 127 -20.70 -16.59 -40.87
C GLN A 127 -21.60 -16.76 -39.64
N GLY A 128 -22.23 -17.91 -39.43
CA GLY A 128 -23.10 -18.17 -38.27
C GLY A 128 -22.37 -18.15 -36.91
N SER A 129 -21.29 -17.37 -36.81
CA SER A 129 -20.48 -17.13 -35.64
C SER A 129 -21.06 -16.01 -34.81
N GLU A 130 -20.82 -16.09 -33.51
CA GLU A 130 -21.07 -15.03 -32.52
C GLU A 130 -20.29 -13.71 -32.78
N TYR A 131 -19.53 -13.62 -33.88
CA TYR A 131 -18.64 -12.50 -34.19
C TYR A 131 -19.02 -11.71 -35.45
N GLY A 132 -20.04 -12.11 -36.23
CA GLY A 132 -20.49 -11.37 -37.41
C GLY A 132 -19.50 -11.34 -38.59
N ALA A 133 -19.77 -10.50 -39.59
CA ALA A 133 -18.99 -10.42 -40.83
C ALA A 133 -17.82 -9.43 -40.81
N LYS A 134 -17.75 -8.54 -39.81
CA LYS A 134 -16.75 -7.46 -39.75
C LYS A 134 -15.56 -7.84 -38.86
N SER A 135 -14.35 -7.52 -39.28
CA SER A 135 -13.14 -7.80 -38.49
C SER A 135 -13.15 -7.07 -37.14
N LYS A 136 -12.81 -7.79 -36.06
CA LYS A 136 -12.87 -7.24 -34.71
C LYS A 136 -11.94 -7.90 -33.71
N VAL A 137 -11.52 -7.11 -32.73
CA VAL A 137 -10.94 -7.59 -31.46
C VAL A 137 -12.02 -7.49 -30.39
N LYS A 138 -12.29 -8.59 -29.69
CA LYS A 138 -13.25 -8.64 -28.58
C LYS A 138 -12.59 -9.17 -27.32
N ILE A 139 -12.59 -8.37 -26.27
CA ILE A 139 -12.18 -8.79 -24.93
C ILE A 139 -13.49 -9.06 -24.18
N ASN A 140 -13.81 -10.33 -23.96
CA ASN A 140 -15.07 -10.70 -23.34
C ASN A 140 -15.06 -10.39 -21.83
N LYS A 141 -16.25 -10.36 -21.25
CA LYS A 141 -16.43 -10.23 -19.81
C LYS A 141 -15.62 -11.28 -19.05
N GLY A 142 -14.96 -10.85 -17.96
CA GLY A 142 -14.09 -11.72 -17.15
C GLY A 142 -12.75 -12.05 -17.80
N ALA A 143 -12.42 -11.50 -18.97
CA ALA A 143 -11.07 -11.53 -19.51
C ALA A 143 -10.25 -10.36 -18.97
N HIS A 144 -8.94 -10.59 -18.77
CA HIS A 144 -8.02 -9.58 -18.26
C HIS A 144 -6.81 -9.41 -19.17
N ILE A 145 -6.44 -8.17 -19.47
CA ILE A 145 -5.19 -7.81 -20.17
C ILE A 145 -4.37 -6.89 -19.27
N TYR A 146 -3.21 -7.37 -18.83
CA TYR A 146 -2.25 -6.62 -18.04
C TYR A 146 -1.03 -6.26 -18.89
N ILE A 147 -0.74 -4.96 -18.98
CA ILE A 147 0.39 -4.40 -19.72
C ILE A 147 1.36 -3.79 -18.70
N ALA A 148 2.46 -4.50 -18.45
CA ALA A 148 3.44 -4.12 -17.43
C ALA A 148 4.26 -2.90 -17.84
N LYS A 149 5.13 -2.46 -16.92
CA LYS A 149 6.02 -1.32 -17.10
C LYS A 149 6.78 -1.41 -18.44
N ASN A 150 6.81 -0.32 -19.21
CA ASN A 150 7.48 -0.22 -20.51
C ASN A 150 7.05 -1.26 -21.57
N ALA A 151 5.96 -2.01 -21.36
CA ALA A 151 5.45 -2.99 -22.31
C ALA A 151 4.46 -2.38 -23.31
N LYS A 152 4.16 -3.09 -24.40
CA LYS A 152 3.32 -2.55 -25.49
C LYS A 152 2.24 -3.53 -25.94
N ALA A 153 1.04 -3.01 -26.20
CA ALA A 153 -0.02 -3.71 -26.90
C ALA A 153 -0.54 -2.85 -28.05
N ASP A 154 -0.41 -3.34 -29.28
CA ASP A 154 -0.90 -2.66 -30.47
C ASP A 154 -1.96 -3.52 -31.15
N PHE A 155 -3.15 -2.96 -31.33
CA PHE A 155 -4.24 -3.57 -32.09
C PHE A 155 -4.53 -2.70 -33.30
N GLN A 156 -4.33 -3.24 -34.51
CA GLN A 156 -4.34 -2.48 -35.75
C GLN A 156 -5.16 -3.18 -36.83
N ASN A 157 -5.58 -2.38 -37.82
CA ASN A 157 -6.25 -2.82 -39.03
C ASN A 157 -7.51 -3.67 -38.75
N MET A 158 -8.40 -3.15 -37.90
CA MET A 158 -9.69 -3.76 -37.56
C MET A 158 -10.83 -2.76 -37.76
N LEU A 159 -12.07 -3.27 -37.83
CA LEU A 159 -13.26 -2.41 -37.86
C LEU A 159 -13.78 -2.12 -36.46
N TYR A 160 -13.70 -3.07 -35.53
CA TYR A 160 -14.14 -2.87 -34.15
C TYR A 160 -13.11 -3.35 -33.14
N PHE A 161 -12.93 -2.55 -32.09
CA PHE A 161 -12.29 -2.98 -30.86
C PHE A 161 -13.33 -2.91 -29.74
N ILE A 162 -13.58 -4.01 -29.05
CA ILE A 162 -14.64 -4.12 -28.05
C ILE A 162 -14.04 -4.65 -26.76
N ASN A 163 -14.01 -3.83 -25.72
CA ASN A 163 -13.54 -4.22 -24.40
C ASN A 163 -14.70 -4.38 -23.40
N GLY A 164 -15.17 -5.62 -23.25
CA GLY A 164 -16.07 -6.04 -22.18
C GLY A 164 -15.37 -6.61 -20.95
N GLY A 165 -14.04 -6.68 -20.95
CA GLY A 165 -13.22 -7.16 -19.83
C GLY A 165 -12.42 -6.05 -19.15
N ASP A 166 -11.28 -6.41 -18.56
CA ASP A 166 -10.41 -5.46 -17.86
C ASP A 166 -9.09 -5.27 -18.61
N ILE A 167 -8.71 -4.01 -18.81
CA ILE A 167 -7.39 -3.63 -19.32
C ILE A 167 -6.69 -2.77 -18.27
N SER A 168 -5.46 -3.13 -17.90
CA SER A 168 -4.65 -2.38 -16.94
C SER A 168 -3.25 -2.11 -17.48
N LEU A 169 -2.82 -0.85 -17.39
CA LEU A 169 -1.52 -0.37 -17.86
C LEU A 169 -0.70 0.20 -16.69
N GLU A 170 0.56 -0.19 -16.63
CA GLU A 170 1.56 0.35 -15.71
C GLU A 170 2.37 1.51 -16.31
N GLN A 171 3.28 2.07 -15.52
CA GLN A 171 4.10 3.21 -15.90
C GLN A 171 4.91 2.94 -17.19
N GLY A 172 4.85 3.86 -18.16
CA GLY A 172 5.57 3.75 -19.43
C GLY A 172 5.04 2.68 -20.38
N ALA A 173 3.98 1.94 -20.01
CA ALA A 173 3.30 1.03 -20.92
C ALA A 173 2.62 1.79 -22.06
N SER A 174 2.32 1.10 -23.17
CA SER A 174 1.60 1.68 -24.31
C SER A 174 0.49 0.77 -24.80
N LEU A 175 -0.72 1.33 -24.96
CA LEU A 175 -1.82 0.70 -25.68
C LEU A 175 -2.15 1.53 -26.92
N LYS A 176 -2.03 0.94 -28.11
CA LYS A 176 -2.50 1.54 -29.36
C LYS A 176 -3.64 0.72 -29.93
N VAL A 177 -4.74 1.38 -30.27
CA VAL A 177 -5.92 0.77 -30.89
C VAL A 177 -6.28 1.56 -32.13
N GLU A 178 -6.32 0.90 -33.28
CA GLU A 178 -6.67 1.51 -34.57
C GLU A 178 -7.87 0.80 -35.18
N ALA A 179 -9.03 1.47 -35.11
CA ALA A 179 -10.30 1.06 -35.68
C ALA A 179 -10.93 2.21 -36.48
N SER A 180 -10.14 2.84 -37.35
CA SER A 180 -10.47 4.09 -38.05
C SER A 180 -11.76 4.07 -38.88
N ASN A 181 -12.19 2.87 -39.31
CA ASN A 181 -13.36 2.65 -40.17
C ASN A 181 -14.55 2.02 -39.44
N GLY A 182 -14.51 1.93 -38.11
CA GLY A 182 -15.64 1.53 -37.28
C GLY A 182 -15.57 2.17 -35.90
N ALA A 183 -15.58 1.39 -34.82
CA ALA A 183 -15.69 1.91 -33.45
C ALA A 183 -14.77 1.21 -32.44
N ILE A 184 -14.32 1.98 -31.45
CA ILE A 184 -13.61 1.50 -30.27
C ILE A 184 -14.58 1.60 -29.10
N ARG A 185 -15.00 0.47 -28.53
CA ARG A 185 -15.95 0.40 -27.41
C ARG A 185 -15.27 -0.09 -26.15
N PHE A 186 -15.38 0.69 -25.08
CA PHE A 186 -15.04 0.30 -23.72
C PHE A 186 -16.33 0.12 -22.94
N GLU A 187 -16.68 -1.13 -22.67
CA GLU A 187 -17.95 -1.52 -22.06
C GLU A 187 -17.78 -1.87 -20.57
N HIS A 188 -16.57 -2.25 -20.17
CA HIS A 188 -16.27 -2.59 -18.79
C HIS A 188 -15.17 -1.70 -18.22
N SER A 189 -13.91 -2.15 -18.10
CA SER A 189 -12.88 -1.35 -17.43
C SER A 189 -11.60 -1.18 -18.24
N LEU A 190 -11.08 0.04 -18.20
CA LEU A 190 -9.71 0.39 -18.55
C LEU A 190 -9.11 1.23 -17.44
N SER A 191 -7.92 0.85 -17.00
CA SER A 191 -7.12 1.62 -16.04
C SER A 191 -5.69 1.83 -16.53
N SER A 192 -5.16 3.03 -16.37
CA SER A 192 -3.75 3.33 -16.65
C SER A 192 -3.12 4.12 -15.52
N ASN A 193 -1.93 3.72 -15.09
CA ASN A 193 -1.12 4.39 -14.11
C ASN A 193 0.25 4.74 -14.72
N GLY A 194 0.30 5.86 -15.43
CA GLY A 194 1.51 6.32 -16.14
C GLY A 194 1.74 5.69 -17.52
N GLY A 195 0.79 4.93 -18.06
CA GLY A 195 0.85 4.35 -19.41
C GLY A 195 0.15 5.22 -20.47
N ASN A 196 0.68 5.21 -21.70
CA ASN A 196 0.16 5.98 -22.83
C ASN A 196 -0.91 5.21 -23.61
N ILE A 197 -1.98 5.90 -24.00
CA ILE A 197 -3.10 5.29 -24.74
C ILE A 197 -3.36 6.09 -26.02
N GLN A 198 -3.34 5.40 -27.17
CA GLN A 198 -3.64 5.99 -28.48
C GLN A 198 -4.82 5.28 -29.11
N LEU A 199 -5.91 6.01 -29.35
CA LEU A 199 -7.16 5.51 -29.90
C LEU A 199 -7.44 6.19 -31.23
N GLN A 200 -7.34 5.43 -32.32
CA GLN A 200 -7.59 5.92 -33.68
C GLN A 200 -8.95 5.42 -34.17
N GLY A 201 -9.97 6.27 -34.04
CA GLY A 201 -11.37 5.93 -34.33
C GLY A 201 -12.34 6.67 -33.40
N ASP A 202 -13.65 6.50 -33.61
CA ASP A 202 -14.65 6.98 -32.66
C ASP A 202 -14.66 6.07 -31.43
N VAL A 203 -14.58 6.67 -30.25
CA VAL A 203 -14.48 5.97 -28.96
C VAL A 203 -15.79 6.07 -28.20
N TYR A 204 -16.27 4.93 -27.70
CA TYR A 204 -17.50 4.82 -26.93
C TYR A 204 -17.16 4.18 -25.58
N ASN A 205 -17.09 4.99 -24.54
CA ASN A 205 -17.02 4.55 -23.15
C ASN A 205 -18.45 4.40 -22.63
N VAL A 206 -19.07 3.24 -22.87
CA VAL A 206 -20.50 3.02 -22.62
C VAL A 206 -20.70 1.65 -21.98
N GLY A 207 -21.27 1.63 -20.77
CA GLY A 207 -21.61 0.38 -20.08
C GLY A 207 -22.58 -0.51 -20.88
N TYR A 208 -22.65 -1.78 -20.52
CA TYR A 208 -23.41 -2.81 -21.24
C TYR A 208 -24.65 -3.28 -20.44
N PRO A 209 -25.64 -3.89 -21.10
CA PRO A 209 -26.77 -4.52 -20.43
C PRO A 209 -26.36 -5.84 -19.77
N THR A 210 -26.59 -5.98 -18.47
CA THR A 210 -26.34 -7.23 -17.72
C THR A 210 -27.55 -8.14 -17.67
N ARG A 211 -28.75 -7.56 -17.72
CA ARG A 211 -30.06 -8.22 -17.75
C ARG A 211 -31.03 -7.34 -18.53
N VAL A 212 -32.20 -7.86 -18.87
CA VAL A 212 -33.27 -7.16 -19.62
C VAL A 212 -33.68 -5.81 -18.99
N THR A 213 -33.38 -5.57 -17.71
CA THR A 213 -33.75 -4.35 -16.98
C THR A 213 -32.57 -3.65 -16.28
N GLN A 214 -31.32 -3.99 -16.62
CA GLN A 214 -30.16 -3.48 -15.89
C GLN A 214 -28.99 -3.16 -16.81
N ASN A 215 -28.68 -1.88 -16.92
CA ASN A 215 -27.49 -1.36 -17.59
C ASN A 215 -26.36 -1.10 -16.59
N THR A 216 -25.12 -1.07 -17.06
CA THR A 216 -23.93 -0.77 -16.25
C THR A 216 -23.32 0.58 -16.62
N ILE A 217 -22.21 0.91 -15.94
CA ILE A 217 -21.36 2.06 -16.23
C ILE A 217 -19.98 1.48 -16.60
N SER A 218 -19.41 1.91 -17.71
CA SER A 218 -18.03 1.58 -18.05
C SER A 218 -17.07 2.51 -17.32
N SER A 219 -15.88 2.03 -16.98
CA SER A 219 -14.89 2.75 -16.17
C SER A 219 -13.61 2.97 -16.97
N PHE A 220 -13.27 4.23 -17.22
CA PHE A 220 -12.05 4.66 -17.91
C PHE A 220 -11.24 5.55 -16.98
N VAL A 221 -10.24 4.98 -16.29
CA VAL A 221 -9.47 5.66 -15.25
C VAL A 221 -8.02 5.83 -15.68
N VAL A 222 -7.54 7.07 -15.71
CA VAL A 222 -6.18 7.39 -16.18
C VAL A 222 -5.47 8.30 -15.20
N ARG A 223 -4.36 7.80 -14.64
CA ARG A 223 -3.53 8.51 -13.68
C ARG A 223 -2.15 8.80 -14.26
N ASN A 224 -1.69 10.04 -14.14
CA ASN A 224 -0.35 10.50 -14.54
C ASN A 224 0.06 10.07 -15.97
N ALA A 225 -0.90 10.05 -16.90
CA ALA A 225 -0.75 9.43 -18.22
C ALA A 225 -1.27 10.31 -19.35
N GLN A 226 -0.97 9.92 -20.60
CA GLN A 226 -1.44 10.60 -21.80
C GLN A 226 -2.41 9.74 -22.61
N VAL A 227 -3.50 10.35 -23.07
CA VAL A 227 -4.51 9.74 -23.94
C VAL A 227 -4.72 10.59 -25.18
N GLU A 228 -4.66 9.97 -26.35
CA GLU A 228 -4.94 10.61 -27.64
C GLU A 228 -6.10 9.91 -28.33
N VAL A 229 -7.12 10.67 -28.73
CA VAL A 229 -8.29 10.20 -29.46
C VAL A 229 -8.40 10.96 -30.78
N SER A 230 -8.28 10.25 -31.89
CA SER A 230 -8.22 10.89 -33.21
C SER A 230 -9.57 11.34 -33.79
N LYS A 231 -10.69 10.90 -33.19
CA LYS A 231 -12.05 11.31 -33.58
C LYS A 231 -12.88 11.70 -32.35
N ASN A 232 -14.16 11.35 -32.30
CA ASN A 232 -15.04 11.70 -31.21
C ASN A 232 -14.91 10.74 -30.03
N PHE A 233 -15.19 11.24 -28.83
CA PHE A 233 -15.28 10.46 -27.61
C PHE A 233 -16.69 10.59 -27.02
N TYR A 234 -17.38 9.46 -26.87
CA TYR A 234 -18.72 9.37 -26.30
C TYR A 234 -18.62 8.69 -24.93
N ASN A 235 -19.02 9.41 -23.87
CA ASN A 235 -19.04 8.95 -22.49
C ASN A 235 -20.49 8.71 -22.06
N GLY A 236 -20.91 7.45 -22.09
CA GLY A 236 -22.30 7.03 -22.00
C GLY A 236 -23.09 7.26 -23.30
N GLY A 237 -24.42 7.14 -23.21
CA GLY A 237 -25.32 7.28 -24.34
C GLY A 237 -25.69 5.95 -25.01
N GLN A 238 -25.83 5.96 -26.34
CA GLN A 238 -26.30 4.82 -27.15
C GLN A 238 -25.27 4.43 -28.20
N THR A 239 -25.16 3.14 -28.49
CA THR A 239 -24.20 2.58 -29.46
C THR A 239 -24.80 2.38 -30.86
N ASP A 240 -25.93 3.02 -31.19
CA ASP A 240 -26.71 2.81 -32.43
C ASP A 240 -25.84 2.80 -33.72
N ASN A 241 -24.80 3.64 -33.78
CA ASN A 241 -23.88 3.78 -34.92
C ASN A 241 -22.53 3.05 -34.74
N ALA A 242 -22.36 2.31 -33.65
CA ALA A 242 -21.10 1.71 -33.21
C ALA A 242 -21.14 0.16 -33.15
N VAL A 243 -22.11 -0.45 -33.82
CA VAL A 243 -22.31 -1.90 -33.84
C VAL A 243 -22.09 -2.54 -35.21
N ASP A 244 -21.75 -3.83 -35.22
CA ASP A 244 -21.68 -4.64 -36.44
C ASP A 244 -23.07 -5.06 -36.92
N THR A 245 -23.63 -4.32 -37.87
CA THR A 245 -24.97 -4.54 -38.43
C THR A 245 -25.11 -5.76 -39.35
N SER A 246 -24.04 -6.53 -39.61
CA SER A 246 -24.10 -7.69 -40.52
C SER A 246 -25.00 -8.84 -40.03
N GLY A 247 -25.39 -8.84 -38.76
CA GLY A 247 -26.35 -9.78 -38.17
C GLY A 247 -27.80 -9.32 -38.18
N SER A 248 -28.13 -8.24 -38.87
CA SER A 248 -29.49 -7.69 -38.89
C SER A 248 -30.43 -8.59 -39.70
N VAL A 249 -31.46 -9.13 -39.06
CA VAL A 249 -32.54 -9.87 -39.73
C VAL A 249 -33.75 -8.96 -39.99
N GLY A 250 -34.60 -9.33 -40.96
CA GLY A 250 -35.85 -8.61 -41.25
C GLY A 250 -36.69 -8.46 -39.98
N GLY A 251 -36.92 -7.21 -39.55
CA GLY A 251 -37.52 -6.88 -38.24
C GLY A 251 -36.63 -6.01 -37.34
N GLY A 252 -35.38 -5.73 -37.72
CA GLY A 252 -34.50 -4.76 -37.05
C GLY A 252 -33.66 -5.32 -35.89
N TYR A 253 -33.75 -6.61 -35.61
CA TYR A 253 -32.92 -7.27 -34.60
C TYR A 253 -31.57 -7.65 -35.17
N ASN A 254 -30.50 -7.16 -34.54
CA ASN A 254 -29.12 -7.57 -34.83
C ASN A 254 -28.66 -8.63 -33.84
N VAL A 255 -28.44 -9.86 -34.30
CA VAL A 255 -28.15 -11.01 -33.41
C VAL A 255 -26.68 -11.13 -32.99
N PHE A 256 -25.75 -10.50 -33.71
CA PHE A 256 -24.31 -10.65 -33.41
C PHE A 256 -23.76 -9.53 -32.52
N ASP A 257 -24.29 -8.32 -32.67
CA ASP A 257 -23.81 -7.13 -31.97
C ASP A 257 -24.97 -6.13 -31.80
N PRO A 258 -25.96 -6.42 -30.94
CA PRO A 258 -27.11 -5.54 -30.77
C PRO A 258 -26.67 -4.17 -30.23
N SER A 259 -27.38 -3.13 -30.64
CA SER A 259 -27.19 -1.82 -30.03
C SER A 259 -27.72 -1.82 -28.59
N PHE A 260 -27.06 -1.05 -27.74
CA PHE A 260 -27.39 -0.85 -26.33
C PHE A 260 -26.97 0.54 -25.87
N GLY A 261 -27.41 0.91 -24.66
CA GLY A 261 -26.96 2.11 -23.97
C GLY A 261 -26.60 1.85 -22.51
N GLY A 262 -25.69 2.66 -21.99
CA GLY A 262 -25.20 2.57 -20.61
C GLY A 262 -24.48 3.85 -20.19
N GLY A 263 -24.08 3.94 -18.93
CA GLY A 263 -23.33 5.10 -18.43
C GLY A 263 -21.85 4.99 -18.77
N GLY A 264 -21.15 6.12 -18.75
CA GLY A 264 -19.69 6.17 -18.85
C GLY A 264 -19.08 6.93 -17.67
N SER A 265 -18.03 6.37 -17.08
CA SER A 265 -17.20 7.04 -16.09
C SER A 265 -15.81 7.26 -16.69
N LEU A 266 -15.42 8.54 -16.81
CA LEU A 266 -14.07 8.97 -17.19
C LEU A 266 -13.44 9.68 -15.99
N VAL A 267 -12.33 9.16 -15.49
CA VAL A 267 -11.56 9.79 -14.42
C VAL A 267 -10.15 10.05 -14.92
N LEU A 268 -9.78 11.32 -15.04
CA LEU A 268 -8.43 11.78 -15.33
C LEU A 268 -7.84 12.38 -14.04
N GLN A 269 -6.69 11.88 -13.59
CA GLN A 269 -5.98 12.38 -12.41
C GLN A 269 -4.50 12.66 -12.75
N GLY A 270 -4.06 13.91 -12.66
CA GLY A 270 -2.71 14.34 -13.10
C GLY A 270 -2.39 14.01 -14.58
N SER A 271 -3.42 13.79 -15.40
CA SER A 271 -3.29 13.23 -16.76
C SER A 271 -3.58 14.27 -17.84
N LYS A 272 -3.19 13.98 -19.08
CA LYS A 272 -3.57 14.76 -20.25
C LYS A 272 -4.34 13.89 -21.24
N MET A 273 -5.51 14.34 -21.67
CA MET A 273 -6.28 13.72 -22.74
C MET A 273 -6.53 14.73 -23.86
N ILE A 274 -6.31 14.31 -25.10
CA ILE A 274 -6.59 15.11 -26.30
C ILE A 274 -7.63 14.37 -27.15
N VAL A 275 -8.71 15.06 -27.49
CA VAL A 275 -9.76 14.60 -28.41
C VAL A 275 -9.81 15.53 -29.60
N GLU A 276 -9.45 15.01 -30.77
CA GLU A 276 -9.44 15.76 -32.02
C GLU A 276 -10.85 16.10 -32.51
N GLY A 277 -11.83 15.23 -32.23
CA GLY A 277 -13.25 15.46 -32.52
C GLY A 277 -14.01 16.11 -31.37
N LYS A 278 -15.29 15.78 -31.26
CA LYS A 278 -16.17 16.17 -30.14
C LYS A 278 -16.02 15.24 -28.95
N PHE A 279 -16.25 15.77 -27.77
CA PHE A 279 -16.50 14.97 -26.56
C PHE A 279 -17.97 15.12 -26.19
N VAL A 280 -18.71 14.02 -26.08
CA VAL A 280 -20.12 14.02 -25.68
C VAL A 280 -20.29 13.17 -24.44
N SER A 281 -20.83 13.74 -23.37
CA SER A 281 -21.18 13.01 -22.15
C SER A 281 -22.68 13.08 -21.91
N GLU A 282 -23.33 11.92 -21.84
CA GLU A 282 -24.79 11.82 -21.66
C GLU A 282 -25.18 10.53 -20.95
N GLN A 283 -26.36 10.50 -20.33
CA GLN A 283 -26.88 9.26 -19.77
C GLN A 283 -27.18 8.22 -20.85
N GLY A 284 -26.88 6.96 -20.58
CA GLY A 284 -27.35 5.84 -21.40
C GLY A 284 -28.46 5.05 -20.72
N GLY A 285 -28.93 4.00 -21.39
CA GLY A 285 -29.96 3.08 -20.90
C GLY A 285 -30.74 2.44 -22.05
N ASP A 286 -31.91 1.88 -21.76
CA ASP A 286 -32.73 1.21 -22.75
C ASP A 286 -33.61 2.23 -23.50
N LYS A 287 -33.32 2.45 -24.77
CA LYS A 287 -34.05 3.39 -25.62
C LYS A 287 -35.35 2.79 -26.15
N TYR A 288 -36.49 3.43 -25.86
CA TYR A 288 -37.79 3.07 -26.43
C TYR A 288 -38.08 3.85 -27.73
N GLN A 289 -39.03 3.36 -28.53
CA GLN A 289 -39.44 4.00 -29.81
C GLN A 289 -39.91 5.46 -29.66
N SER A 290 -40.39 5.85 -28.47
CA SER A 290 -40.78 7.23 -28.13
C SER A 290 -39.60 8.17 -27.85
N GLY A 291 -38.37 7.65 -27.81
CA GLY A 291 -37.16 8.39 -27.42
C GLY A 291 -36.88 8.41 -25.92
N ALA A 292 -37.79 7.88 -25.08
CA ALA A 292 -37.56 7.75 -23.64
C ALA A 292 -36.46 6.71 -23.33
N ILE A 293 -35.67 6.98 -22.29
CA ILE A 293 -34.63 6.08 -21.78
C ILE A 293 -35.11 5.45 -20.47
N TYR A 294 -35.20 4.12 -20.45
CA TYR A 294 -35.46 3.33 -19.24
C TYR A 294 -34.16 2.79 -18.65
N ASN A 295 -34.17 2.46 -17.36
CA ASN A 295 -32.99 1.95 -16.64
C ASN A 295 -31.76 2.85 -16.87
N ALA A 296 -32.00 4.17 -16.82
CA ALA A 296 -31.02 5.17 -17.15
C ALA A 296 -29.80 5.06 -16.23
N ARG A 297 -28.62 5.24 -16.81
CA ARG A 297 -27.34 5.27 -16.11
C ARG A 297 -26.65 6.58 -16.40
N HIS A 298 -26.41 7.32 -15.33
CA HIS A 298 -25.70 8.58 -15.38
C HIS A 298 -24.25 8.37 -15.81
N SER A 299 -23.70 9.42 -16.41
CA SER A 299 -22.31 9.46 -16.84
C SER A 299 -21.55 10.53 -16.06
N GLU A 300 -20.26 10.31 -15.86
CA GLU A 300 -19.40 11.23 -15.11
C GLU A 300 -18.09 11.44 -15.86
N VAL A 301 -17.61 12.69 -15.80
CA VAL A 301 -16.29 13.10 -16.28
C VAL A 301 -15.63 13.85 -15.14
N ASN A 302 -14.62 13.25 -14.53
CA ASN A 302 -13.91 13.79 -13.39
C ASN A 302 -12.48 14.14 -13.80
N LEU A 303 -12.14 15.42 -13.73
CA LEU A 303 -10.85 15.98 -14.10
C LEU A 303 -10.15 16.49 -12.84
N TYR A 304 -9.24 15.70 -12.26
CA TYR A 304 -8.48 16.07 -11.06
C TYR A 304 -7.05 16.45 -11.45
N GLY A 305 -6.69 17.73 -11.34
CA GLY A 305 -5.38 18.27 -11.78
C GLY A 305 -4.95 17.83 -13.19
N SER A 306 -5.94 17.56 -14.05
CA SER A 306 -5.78 16.98 -15.37
C SER A 306 -6.20 17.95 -16.45
N VAL A 307 -5.69 17.78 -17.66
CA VAL A 307 -6.09 18.58 -18.82
C VAL A 307 -6.84 17.71 -19.83
N LEU A 308 -8.10 18.03 -20.07
CA LEU A 308 -8.89 17.49 -21.18
C LEU A 308 -8.97 18.55 -22.28
N GLU A 309 -8.31 18.30 -23.42
CA GLU A 309 -8.33 19.17 -24.59
C GLU A 309 -9.27 18.59 -25.65
N VAL A 310 -10.29 19.35 -26.06
CA VAL A 310 -11.32 18.89 -27.01
C VAL A 310 -11.47 19.92 -28.13
N LYS A 311 -11.01 19.58 -29.32
CA LYS A 311 -10.97 20.52 -30.46
C LYS A 311 -12.35 20.74 -31.09
N GLY A 312 -13.20 19.72 -31.10
CA GLY A 312 -14.58 19.80 -31.61
C GLY A 312 -15.61 20.37 -30.63
N GLY A 313 -15.21 20.63 -29.37
CA GLY A 313 -16.09 21.05 -28.28
C GLY A 313 -16.60 19.91 -27.41
N PHE A 314 -16.88 20.24 -26.15
CA PHE A 314 -17.42 19.35 -25.11
C PHE A 314 -18.93 19.59 -24.95
N GLU A 315 -19.72 18.54 -25.06
CA GLU A 315 -21.17 18.55 -24.87
C GLU A 315 -21.52 17.79 -23.57
N ASN A 316 -21.96 18.51 -22.53
CA ASN A 316 -22.46 17.92 -21.29
C ASN A 316 -23.98 17.87 -21.31
N LYS A 317 -24.57 16.69 -21.49
CA LYS A 317 -26.02 16.53 -21.67
C LYS A 317 -26.72 16.02 -20.41
N SER A 318 -28.04 15.88 -20.50
CA SER A 318 -28.88 15.39 -19.40
C SER A 318 -28.36 14.08 -18.81
N GLY A 319 -28.33 14.03 -17.48
CA GLY A 319 -27.86 12.88 -16.71
C GLY A 319 -26.34 12.66 -16.76
N SER A 320 -25.56 13.67 -17.18
CA SER A 320 -24.10 13.71 -17.09
C SER A 320 -23.61 14.76 -16.10
N THR A 321 -22.52 14.46 -15.40
CA THR A 321 -21.80 15.39 -14.50
C THR A 321 -20.36 15.60 -14.98
N LEU A 322 -19.94 16.85 -15.12
CA LEU A 322 -18.54 17.26 -15.29
C LEU A 322 -18.01 17.83 -13.97
N THR A 323 -16.98 17.21 -13.40
CA THR A 323 -16.30 17.67 -12.18
C THR A 323 -14.90 18.14 -12.51
N LEU A 324 -14.57 19.38 -12.13
CA LEU A 324 -13.23 19.96 -12.24
C LEU A 324 -12.65 20.05 -10.82
N GLY A 325 -11.76 19.12 -10.47
CA GLY A 325 -11.23 18.99 -9.12
C GLY A 325 -9.71 19.22 -9.03
N ALA A 326 -9.19 19.40 -7.82
CA ALA A 326 -7.76 19.53 -7.61
C ALA A 326 -7.03 18.19 -7.49
N TYR A 327 -5.77 18.17 -7.90
CA TYR A 327 -4.82 17.10 -7.59
C TYR A 327 -3.41 17.71 -7.52
N ASN A 328 -2.72 17.51 -6.39
CA ASN A 328 -1.42 18.11 -6.10
C ASN A 328 -1.42 19.64 -6.34
N GLY A 329 -2.37 20.37 -5.73
CA GLY A 329 -2.50 21.82 -5.86
C GLY A 329 -3.11 22.32 -7.17
N THR A 330 -3.02 21.53 -8.25
CA THR A 330 -3.48 21.94 -9.58
C THR A 330 -4.94 21.57 -9.81
N MET A 331 -5.74 22.51 -10.29
CA MET A 331 -7.12 22.25 -10.72
C MET A 331 -7.21 21.57 -12.09
N GLY A 332 -8.20 20.69 -12.26
CA GLY A 332 -8.55 20.13 -13.55
C GLY A 332 -9.03 21.20 -14.54
N GLN A 333 -8.67 21.02 -15.81
CA GLN A 333 -8.92 21.98 -16.87
C GLN A 333 -9.54 21.33 -18.11
N LEU A 334 -10.61 21.96 -18.62
CA LEU A 334 -11.17 21.72 -19.94
C LEU A 334 -10.66 22.78 -20.93
N LYS A 335 -9.85 22.35 -21.90
CA LYS A 335 -9.42 23.19 -23.03
C LYS A 335 -10.32 22.95 -24.24
N GLY A 336 -11.32 23.81 -24.39
CA GLY A 336 -12.30 23.73 -25.48
C GLY A 336 -13.59 24.45 -25.10
N ASN A 337 -14.53 24.54 -26.04
CA ASN A 337 -15.86 25.07 -25.76
C ASN A 337 -16.68 24.07 -24.94
N LEU A 338 -17.46 24.56 -23.97
CA LEU A 338 -18.43 23.78 -23.21
C LEU A 338 -19.86 24.17 -23.64
N THR A 339 -20.63 23.18 -24.08
CA THR A 339 -22.08 23.29 -24.27
C THR A 339 -22.78 22.40 -23.27
N ASN A 340 -23.46 23.00 -22.29
CA ASN A 340 -24.24 22.27 -21.30
C ASN A 340 -25.72 22.23 -21.71
N THR A 341 -26.32 21.05 -21.77
CA THR A 341 -27.74 20.87 -22.11
C THR A 341 -28.37 19.99 -21.04
N ASN A 342 -28.77 20.61 -19.93
CA ASN A 342 -29.35 19.95 -18.75
C ASN A 342 -28.40 18.97 -18.03
N GLY A 343 -27.09 19.04 -18.29
CA GLY A 343 -26.07 18.35 -17.49
C GLY A 343 -25.68 19.17 -16.25
N ARG A 344 -24.95 18.55 -15.32
CA ARG A 344 -24.40 19.22 -14.12
C ARG A 344 -22.91 19.53 -14.33
N VAL A 345 -22.47 20.69 -13.87
CA VAL A 345 -21.06 21.08 -13.83
C VAL A 345 -20.72 21.45 -12.40
N GLN A 346 -19.65 20.88 -11.87
CA GLN A 346 -19.19 21.09 -10.51
C GLN A 346 -17.71 21.39 -10.48
N VAL A 347 -17.29 22.14 -9.47
CA VAL A 347 -15.89 22.46 -9.21
C VAL A 347 -15.58 22.00 -7.79
N ASP A 348 -14.62 21.09 -7.63
CA ASP A 348 -14.18 20.62 -6.32
C ASP A 348 -12.83 21.26 -5.97
N MET A 349 -12.87 22.25 -5.09
CA MET A 349 -11.67 23.02 -4.74
C MET A 349 -10.78 22.33 -3.70
N ARG A 350 -11.16 21.15 -3.19
CA ARG A 350 -10.42 20.49 -2.12
C ARG A 350 -9.00 20.16 -2.57
N GLY A 351 -8.00 20.66 -1.85
CA GLY A 351 -6.57 20.50 -2.16
C GLY A 351 -6.03 21.38 -3.28
N ALA A 352 -6.80 22.38 -3.75
CA ALA A 352 -6.32 23.36 -4.71
C ALA A 352 -5.33 24.35 -4.07
N ASP A 353 -4.39 24.88 -4.87
CA ASP A 353 -3.59 26.03 -4.48
C ASP A 353 -4.47 27.29 -4.31
N ILE A 354 -4.01 28.25 -3.52
CA ILE A 354 -4.69 29.54 -3.39
C ILE A 354 -4.49 30.39 -4.65
N GLY A 355 -5.52 31.13 -5.07
CA GLY A 355 -5.47 32.06 -6.19
C GLY A 355 -6.43 31.71 -7.32
N ASP A 356 -6.15 32.25 -8.51
CA ASP A 356 -6.99 32.10 -9.70
C ASP A 356 -6.61 30.86 -10.51
N HIS A 357 -7.61 30.05 -10.83
CA HIS A 357 -7.48 28.82 -11.61
C HIS A 357 -8.36 28.87 -12.84
N LYS A 358 -7.76 28.91 -14.03
CA LYS A 358 -8.53 28.89 -15.29
C LYS A 358 -8.98 27.46 -15.62
N LEU A 359 -10.22 27.13 -15.28
CA LEU A 359 -10.75 25.77 -15.42
C LEU A 359 -11.28 25.48 -16.83
N ILE A 360 -11.90 26.47 -17.49
CA ILE A 360 -12.44 26.34 -18.85
C ILE A 360 -11.90 27.48 -19.71
N THR A 361 -11.20 27.14 -20.80
CA THR A 361 -10.54 28.15 -21.66
C THR A 361 -11.35 28.55 -22.89
N GLY A 362 -12.38 27.80 -23.27
CA GLY A 362 -13.27 28.13 -24.38
C GLY A 362 -14.58 28.79 -23.95
N THR A 363 -15.50 28.94 -24.89
CA THR A 363 -16.84 29.51 -24.65
C THR A 363 -17.71 28.55 -23.85
N ILE A 364 -18.42 29.06 -22.84
CA ILE A 364 -19.40 28.31 -22.04
C ILE A 364 -20.81 28.72 -22.50
N THR A 365 -21.67 27.74 -22.81
CA THR A 365 -23.05 27.97 -23.23
C THR A 365 -24.00 26.97 -22.57
N GLY A 366 -25.26 27.38 -22.33
CA GLY A 366 -26.31 26.52 -21.78
C GLY A 366 -26.21 26.25 -20.27
N ILE A 367 -25.39 27.01 -19.55
CA ILE A 367 -25.31 27.07 -18.08
C ILE A 367 -24.89 28.47 -17.65
N GLN A 368 -25.40 28.96 -16.52
CA GLN A 368 -24.95 30.21 -15.90
C GLN A 368 -23.94 29.92 -14.79
N ASP A 369 -23.07 30.89 -14.47
CA ASP A 369 -22.07 30.72 -13.41
C ASP A 369 -22.70 30.39 -12.05
N SER A 370 -23.89 30.91 -11.75
CA SER A 370 -24.65 30.62 -10.52
C SER A 370 -25.16 29.18 -10.42
N ASP A 371 -25.22 28.46 -11.54
CA ASP A 371 -25.67 27.06 -11.60
C ASP A 371 -24.49 26.08 -11.44
N ILE A 372 -23.26 26.59 -11.37
CA ILE A 372 -22.04 25.80 -11.15
C ILE A 372 -21.78 25.71 -9.65
N GLU A 373 -21.82 24.49 -9.15
CA GLU A 373 -21.63 24.23 -7.73
C GLU A 373 -20.15 24.15 -7.39
N VAL A 374 -19.71 24.97 -6.45
CA VAL A 374 -18.37 24.90 -5.86
C VAL A 374 -18.44 24.06 -4.59
N LEU A 375 -17.82 22.88 -4.65
CA LEU A 375 -17.67 21.92 -3.55
C LEU A 375 -16.29 22.07 -2.92
N GLY A 376 -16.10 21.47 -1.74
CA GLY A 376 -14.78 21.33 -1.13
C GLY A 376 -14.32 22.54 -0.31
N ALA A 377 -15.21 23.50 -0.03
CA ALA A 377 -14.92 24.57 0.92
C ALA A 377 -14.65 23.99 2.33
N THR A 378 -13.73 24.63 3.04
CA THR A 378 -13.35 24.31 4.42
C THR A 378 -13.61 25.53 5.30
N ASP A 379 -13.41 25.40 6.63
CA ASP A 379 -13.44 26.56 7.53
C ASP A 379 -12.35 27.60 7.17
N PHE A 380 -11.28 27.14 6.52
CA PHE A 380 -10.08 27.92 6.23
C PHE A 380 -9.99 28.43 4.79
N ALA A 381 -10.81 27.93 3.88
CA ALA A 381 -10.76 28.30 2.48
C ALA A 381 -12.13 28.25 1.80
N THR A 382 -12.38 29.25 0.95
CA THR A 382 -13.60 29.36 0.14
C THR A 382 -13.24 29.58 -1.33
N GLY A 383 -14.19 29.26 -2.21
CA GLY A 383 -14.01 29.36 -3.65
C GLY A 383 -15.17 30.11 -4.30
N SER A 384 -14.86 30.98 -5.26
CA SER A 384 -15.86 31.64 -6.10
C SER A 384 -15.60 31.34 -7.56
N TYR A 385 -16.64 31.00 -8.32
CA TYR A 385 -16.54 30.69 -9.74
C TYR A 385 -17.13 31.82 -10.58
N LEU A 386 -16.39 32.25 -11.61
CA LEU A 386 -16.85 33.25 -12.56
C LEU A 386 -16.20 33.02 -13.93
N ALA A 387 -17.03 32.95 -14.98
CA ALA A 387 -16.60 32.92 -16.39
C ALA A 387 -15.48 31.91 -16.70
N GLY A 388 -15.59 30.67 -16.20
CA GLY A 388 -14.59 29.63 -16.43
C GLY A 388 -13.36 29.67 -15.51
N THR A 389 -13.32 30.56 -14.53
CA THR A 389 -12.23 30.71 -13.56
C THR A 389 -12.75 30.46 -12.15
N LEU A 390 -12.01 29.69 -11.35
CA LEU A 390 -12.22 29.56 -9.91
C LEU A 390 -11.19 30.43 -9.20
N ASN A 391 -11.64 31.29 -8.28
CA ASN A 391 -10.78 32.03 -7.36
C ASN A 391 -10.89 31.37 -5.98
N VAL A 392 -9.79 30.78 -5.50
CA VAL A 392 -9.65 30.15 -4.19
C VAL A 392 -9.01 31.15 -3.24
N VAL A 393 -9.64 31.40 -2.09
CA VAL A 393 -9.19 32.40 -1.10
C VAL A 393 -9.17 31.80 0.29
N LYS A 394 -8.12 32.13 1.05
CA LYS A 394 -8.01 31.80 2.47
C LYS A 394 -8.97 32.64 3.30
N ASN A 395 -9.59 32.02 4.29
CA ASN A 395 -10.22 32.70 5.41
C ASN A 395 -9.16 32.99 6.47
N GLN A 396 -8.39 34.08 6.29
CA GLN A 396 -7.27 34.41 7.17
C GLN A 396 -7.70 34.54 8.64
N ALA A 397 -8.89 35.08 8.91
CA ALA A 397 -9.39 35.21 10.28
C ALA A 397 -9.58 33.85 10.97
N ALA A 398 -10.13 32.86 10.28
CA ALA A 398 -10.29 31.50 10.83
C ALA A 398 -8.94 30.79 11.00
N ILE A 399 -7.97 31.03 10.10
CA ILE A 399 -6.61 30.50 10.23
C ILE A 399 -5.90 31.11 11.44
N ASP A 400 -6.02 32.43 11.63
CA ASP A 400 -5.41 33.14 12.75
C ASP A 400 -6.02 32.71 14.09
N GLU A 401 -7.35 32.55 14.15
CA GLU A 401 -8.07 32.04 15.33
C GLU A 401 -7.63 30.61 15.66
N PHE A 402 -7.64 29.71 14.67
CA PHE A 402 -7.17 28.35 14.84
C PHE A 402 -5.72 28.30 15.34
N SER A 403 -4.83 29.09 14.73
CA SER A 403 -3.40 29.10 15.11
C SER A 403 -3.15 29.63 16.52
N GLN A 404 -3.99 30.54 17.02
CA GLN A 404 -3.90 31.07 18.38
C GLN A 404 -4.31 30.04 19.44
N ASP A 405 -5.20 29.11 19.10
CA ASP A 405 -5.63 28.02 20.00
C ASP A 405 -4.60 26.89 20.11
N LEU A 406 -3.59 26.86 19.23
CA LEU A 406 -2.58 25.80 19.22
C LEU A 406 -1.48 26.03 20.26
N GLY A 407 -1.11 24.96 20.95
CA GLY A 407 0.13 24.91 21.73
C GLY A 407 1.36 24.96 20.82
N ALA A 408 2.53 25.29 21.39
CA ALA A 408 3.77 25.52 20.64
C ALA A 408 4.15 24.37 19.67
N ASN A 409 4.03 23.11 20.10
CA ASN A 409 4.33 21.96 19.24
C ASN A 409 3.31 21.81 18.10
N ALA A 410 2.01 21.97 18.38
CA ALA A 410 0.97 21.85 17.36
C ALA A 410 1.08 22.97 16.32
N ALA A 411 1.35 24.21 16.75
CA ALA A 411 1.62 25.33 15.86
C ALA A 411 2.90 25.09 15.02
N GLY A 412 3.93 24.51 15.63
CA GLY A 412 5.15 24.11 14.94
C GLY A 412 4.93 23.02 13.89
N ILE A 413 4.15 21.99 14.21
CA ILE A 413 3.76 20.93 13.26
C ILE A 413 2.95 21.53 12.12
N LEU A 414 1.98 22.40 12.41
CA LEU A 414 1.19 23.10 11.40
C LEU A 414 2.10 23.88 10.43
N HIS A 415 3.05 24.65 10.94
CA HIS A 415 4.00 25.40 10.12
C HIS A 415 4.79 24.53 9.14
N ILE A 416 5.22 23.35 9.60
CA ILE A 416 5.91 22.38 8.75
C ILE A 416 4.97 21.80 7.69
N LEU A 417 3.74 21.45 8.06
CA LEU A 417 2.75 20.93 7.11
C LEU A 417 2.39 21.96 6.05
N GLU A 418 2.18 23.24 6.42
CA GLU A 418 1.93 24.34 5.48
C GLU A 418 3.05 24.48 4.44
N SER A 419 4.30 24.23 4.83
CA SER A 419 5.44 24.29 3.90
C SER A 419 5.49 23.10 2.92
N ALA A 420 4.82 22.00 3.25
CA ALA A 420 4.84 20.75 2.48
C ALA A 420 3.60 20.57 1.59
N THR A 421 2.45 21.14 1.97
CA THR A 421 1.15 20.89 1.33
C THR A 421 0.09 21.96 1.65
N ASN A 422 -1.03 21.94 0.93
CA ASN A 422 -2.15 22.87 1.10
C ASN A 422 -3.15 22.43 2.18
N VAL A 423 -2.71 22.35 3.44
CA VAL A 423 -3.54 21.87 4.56
C VAL A 423 -4.91 22.55 4.67
N TYR A 424 -4.99 23.85 4.38
CA TYR A 424 -6.21 24.64 4.55
C TYR A 424 -7.27 24.40 3.49
N THR A 425 -6.90 23.92 2.31
CA THR A 425 -7.87 23.53 1.27
C THR A 425 -8.18 22.05 1.30
N GLU A 426 -7.39 21.23 2.02
CA GLU A 426 -7.60 19.79 2.15
C GLU A 426 -8.47 19.42 3.35
N LEU A 427 -8.28 20.10 4.49
CA LEU A 427 -8.87 19.70 5.77
C LEU A 427 -9.73 20.81 6.39
N ASN A 428 -10.80 20.39 7.08
CA ASN A 428 -11.58 21.27 7.95
C ASN A 428 -10.96 21.41 9.36
N TYR A 429 -11.54 22.27 10.20
CA TYR A 429 -11.01 22.55 11.54
C TYR A 429 -10.82 21.29 12.40
N MET A 430 -11.83 20.41 12.42
CA MET A 430 -11.81 19.19 13.25
C MET A 430 -10.79 18.18 12.75
N GLU A 431 -10.70 18.01 11.43
CA GLU A 431 -9.74 17.11 10.78
C GLU A 431 -8.30 17.56 11.02
N LEU A 432 -8.02 18.85 10.81
CA LEU A 432 -6.69 19.42 11.03
C LEU A 432 -6.28 19.34 12.51
N SER A 433 -7.19 19.65 13.44
CA SER A 433 -6.96 19.52 14.88
C SER A 433 -6.61 18.08 15.28
N SER A 434 -7.36 17.11 14.78
CA SER A 434 -7.13 15.69 15.04
C SER A 434 -5.78 15.25 14.48
N MET A 435 -5.46 15.63 13.24
CA MET A 435 -4.19 15.30 12.60
C MET A 435 -2.99 15.88 13.38
N LEU A 436 -3.06 17.14 13.80
CA LEU A 436 -1.99 17.76 14.60
C LEU A 436 -1.80 17.04 15.93
N SER A 437 -2.89 16.64 16.58
CA SER A 437 -2.86 15.86 17.82
C SER A 437 -2.20 14.48 17.62
N ASP A 438 -2.58 13.76 16.57
CA ASP A 438 -2.02 12.45 16.23
C ASP A 438 -0.51 12.54 15.95
N VAL A 439 -0.09 13.50 15.11
CA VAL A 439 1.34 13.72 14.82
C VAL A 439 2.11 14.09 16.09
N GLN A 440 1.55 14.92 16.97
CA GLN A 440 2.18 15.27 18.23
C GLN A 440 2.31 14.06 19.17
N SER A 441 1.27 13.23 19.28
CA SER A 441 1.26 11.99 20.08
C SER A 441 2.30 10.99 19.57
N GLN A 442 2.36 10.83 18.25
CA GLN A 442 3.31 9.98 17.54
C GLN A 442 4.76 10.41 17.81
N GLN A 443 5.06 11.72 17.69
CA GLN A 443 6.41 12.24 17.97
C GLN A 443 6.83 12.04 19.43
N ALA A 444 5.92 12.31 20.38
CA ALA A 444 6.18 12.04 21.79
C ALA A 444 6.47 10.55 22.03
N SER A 445 5.75 9.68 21.34
CA SER A 445 5.88 8.23 21.43
C SER A 445 7.23 7.71 20.88
N SER A 446 7.65 8.15 19.69
CA SER A 446 8.96 7.80 19.12
C SER A 446 10.13 8.26 20.01
N LEU A 447 10.02 9.39 20.71
CA LEU A 447 11.04 9.83 21.67
C LEU A 447 11.08 8.95 22.93
N MET A 448 9.94 8.40 23.35
CA MET A 448 9.84 7.55 24.54
C MET A 448 10.21 6.09 24.32
N GLN A 449 10.10 5.62 23.08
CA GLN A 449 10.28 4.22 22.75
C GLN A 449 11.61 3.60 23.20
N PRO A 450 12.79 4.25 23.03
CA PRO A 450 14.06 3.66 23.44
C PRO A 450 14.14 3.40 24.94
N PHE A 451 13.61 4.33 25.75
CA PHE A 451 13.65 4.25 27.21
C PHE A 451 12.78 3.12 27.75
N ILE A 452 11.54 3.04 27.25
CA ILE A 452 10.59 2.02 27.67
C ILE A 452 11.08 0.64 27.23
N THR A 453 11.49 0.49 25.96
CA THR A 453 11.97 -0.78 25.40
C THR A 453 13.20 -1.28 26.15
N ALA A 454 14.20 -0.42 26.38
CA ALA A 454 15.41 -0.80 27.12
C ALA A 454 15.08 -1.22 28.58
N GLY A 455 14.15 -0.52 29.23
CA GLY A 455 13.69 -0.86 30.57
C GLY A 455 12.92 -2.18 30.66
N ILE A 456 12.09 -2.50 29.67
CA ILE A 456 11.43 -3.82 29.55
C ILE A 456 12.49 -4.90 29.42
N ILE A 457 13.44 -4.74 28.49
CA ILE A 457 14.49 -5.72 28.21
C ILE A 457 15.36 -5.97 29.44
N GLU A 458 15.75 -4.93 30.18
CA GLU A 458 16.51 -5.08 31.43
C GLU A 458 15.77 -6.00 32.42
N LYS A 459 14.45 -5.82 32.58
CA LYS A 459 13.63 -6.63 33.49
C LYS A 459 13.50 -8.08 33.02
N LEU A 460 13.37 -8.32 31.72
CA LEU A 460 13.36 -9.67 31.13
C LEU A 460 14.71 -10.38 31.34
N ALA A 461 15.81 -9.64 31.22
CA ALA A 461 17.17 -10.14 31.36
C ALA A 461 17.54 -10.55 32.79
N GLN A 462 16.98 -9.87 33.81
CA GLN A 462 17.30 -10.06 35.22
C GLN A 462 16.51 -11.22 35.88
N ASN A 463 16.70 -12.45 35.41
CA ASN A 463 16.19 -13.66 36.07
C ASN A 463 17.32 -14.39 36.82
N ILE A 464 17.64 -13.93 38.04
CA ILE A 464 18.72 -14.49 38.86
C ILE A 464 18.25 -15.79 39.52
N SER A 465 18.97 -16.88 39.30
CA SER A 465 18.80 -18.18 39.97
C SER A 465 19.32 -18.15 41.42
N ASP A 466 18.54 -18.69 42.37
CA ASP A 466 18.98 -18.79 43.76
C ASP A 466 19.76 -20.07 44.13
N SER A 467 20.03 -21.00 43.19
CA SER A 467 20.56 -22.34 43.53
C SER A 467 21.69 -22.87 42.61
N ALA A 468 22.84 -23.15 43.25
CA ALA A 468 24.06 -23.81 42.74
C ALA A 468 24.81 -23.12 41.58
N SER A 469 26.11 -23.44 41.39
CA SER A 469 26.84 -23.04 40.18
C SER A 469 26.26 -23.79 38.99
N ASN A 470 25.72 -23.06 38.02
CA ASN A 470 24.94 -23.66 36.95
C ASN A 470 25.10 -22.89 35.64
N VAL A 471 24.83 -23.57 34.52
CA VAL A 471 24.62 -22.94 33.21
C VAL A 471 23.14 -23.02 32.90
N HIS A 472 22.56 -21.94 32.37
CA HIS A 472 21.17 -21.92 31.95
C HIS A 472 20.98 -21.23 30.61
N ILE A 473 19.91 -21.64 29.93
CA ILE A 473 19.39 -21.01 28.73
C ILE A 473 17.91 -20.74 29.00
N HIS A 474 17.46 -19.50 28.83
CA HIS A 474 16.03 -19.19 28.86
C HIS A 474 15.59 -18.53 27.56
N THR A 475 14.35 -18.79 27.20
CA THR A 475 13.62 -18.10 26.16
C THR A 475 12.52 -17.27 26.81
N HIS A 476 12.36 -16.04 26.36
CA HIS A 476 11.32 -15.12 26.82
C HIS A 476 10.45 -14.74 25.62
N GLY A 477 9.17 -14.55 25.85
CA GLY A 477 8.23 -14.13 24.82
C GLY A 477 7.00 -13.49 25.43
N GLY A 478 6.58 -12.33 24.92
CA GLY A 478 5.44 -11.62 25.45
C GLY A 478 4.81 -10.65 24.47
N GLY A 479 3.54 -10.32 24.73
CA GLY A 479 2.80 -9.27 24.04
C GLY A 479 3.02 -7.92 24.71
N VAL A 480 3.11 -6.87 23.91
CA VAL A 480 3.16 -5.46 24.32
C VAL A 480 1.81 -4.83 24.00
N LEU A 481 1.21 -4.16 24.98
CA LEU A 481 0.02 -3.33 24.84
C LEU A 481 0.33 -1.97 25.43
N SER A 482 0.40 -0.95 24.59
CA SER A 482 0.82 0.38 25.01
C SER A 482 0.11 1.47 24.21
N GLN A 483 -0.25 2.57 24.87
CA GLN A 483 -0.65 3.79 24.16
C GLN A 483 0.54 4.53 23.55
N THR A 484 1.77 4.24 24.00
CA THR A 484 3.02 4.87 23.53
C THR A 484 3.76 4.00 22.50
N LEU A 485 3.82 2.69 22.70
CA LEU A 485 4.50 1.75 21.78
C LEU A 485 3.53 1.09 20.79
N GLY A 486 2.23 1.26 21.00
CA GLY A 486 1.19 0.52 20.30
C GLY A 486 1.07 -0.93 20.78
N SER A 487 0.60 -1.80 19.89
CA SER A 487 0.47 -3.23 20.14
C SER A 487 1.56 -4.01 19.43
N GLY A 488 2.09 -5.06 20.06
CA GLY A 488 3.24 -5.77 19.51
C GLY A 488 3.64 -7.00 20.29
N PHE A 489 4.84 -7.50 20.00
CA PHE A 489 5.45 -8.60 20.72
C PHE A 489 6.96 -8.38 20.92
N MET A 490 7.50 -9.04 21.92
CA MET A 490 8.93 -9.13 22.17
C MET A 490 9.28 -10.57 22.49
N GLY A 491 10.42 -11.04 22.00
CA GLY A 491 10.88 -12.39 22.25
C GLY A 491 12.38 -12.53 22.07
N GLY A 492 12.98 -13.46 22.79
CA GLY A 492 14.42 -13.61 22.76
C GLY A 492 14.95 -14.79 23.55
N VAL A 493 16.27 -14.88 23.55
CA VAL A 493 17.02 -15.94 24.22
C VAL A 493 18.10 -15.32 25.09
N ASN A 494 18.33 -15.92 26.25
CA ASN A 494 19.42 -15.55 27.14
C ASN A 494 20.18 -16.79 27.59
N ILE A 495 21.47 -16.60 27.85
CA ILE A 495 22.36 -17.63 28.37
C ILE A 495 23.09 -17.02 29.55
N GLY A 496 23.24 -17.79 30.62
CA GLY A 496 23.96 -17.33 31.80
C GLY A 496 24.65 -18.43 32.57
N VAL A 497 25.60 -18.00 33.39
CA VAL A 497 26.41 -18.84 34.27
C VAL A 497 26.36 -18.27 35.68
N ASP A 498 25.97 -19.11 36.63
CA ASP A 498 26.05 -18.82 38.06
C ASP A 498 27.35 -19.39 38.64
N ILE A 499 28.07 -18.57 39.40
CA ILE A 499 29.32 -18.89 40.07
C ILE A 499 29.14 -18.63 41.57
N ILE A 500 29.26 -19.69 42.38
CA ILE A 500 29.23 -19.57 43.84
C ILE A 500 30.66 -19.48 44.37
N SER A 501 30.96 -18.40 45.09
CA SER A 501 32.20 -18.25 45.84
C SER A 501 32.05 -18.85 47.24
N LYS A 502 33.15 -19.35 47.81
CA LYS A 502 33.22 -19.84 49.20
C LYS A 502 32.92 -18.74 50.25
N ALA A 503 32.91 -17.46 49.85
CA ALA A 503 32.77 -16.30 50.73
C ALA A 503 31.32 -15.74 50.82
N ASN A 504 30.29 -16.60 50.81
CA ASN A 504 28.88 -16.18 50.88
C ASN A 504 28.41 -15.20 49.78
N ALA A 505 29.12 -15.24 48.66
CA ALA A 505 28.93 -14.41 47.50
C ALA A 505 28.54 -15.28 46.29
N LYS A 506 27.58 -14.81 45.50
CA LYS A 506 27.15 -15.45 44.25
C LYS A 506 27.23 -14.44 43.13
N ALA A 507 27.86 -14.79 42.02
CA ALA A 507 27.92 -14.00 40.81
C ALA A 507 27.16 -14.71 39.69
N HIS A 508 26.39 -13.96 38.91
CA HIS A 508 25.63 -14.41 37.76
C HIS A 508 26.07 -13.57 36.58
N ILE A 509 26.69 -14.20 35.58
CA ILE A 509 27.10 -13.55 34.34
C ILE A 509 26.15 -14.03 33.25
N TYR A 510 25.56 -13.10 32.50
CA TYR A 510 24.57 -13.43 31.49
C TYR A 510 24.69 -12.55 30.26
N GLY A 511 24.17 -13.05 29.14
CA GLY A 511 24.00 -12.29 27.92
C GLY A 511 22.90 -12.88 27.04
N GLY A 512 22.37 -12.08 26.14
CA GLY A 512 21.25 -12.51 25.33
C GLY A 512 20.94 -11.61 24.16
N TYR A 513 19.92 -12.03 23.42
CA TYR A 513 19.38 -11.37 22.26
C TYR A 513 17.85 -11.30 22.38
N ILE A 514 17.28 -10.13 22.15
CA ILE A 514 15.82 -9.91 22.10
C ILE A 514 15.48 -9.17 20.81
N TYR A 515 14.44 -9.67 20.13
CA TYR A 515 13.76 -8.99 19.03
C TYR A 515 12.39 -8.52 19.52
N GLY A 516 11.97 -7.34 19.09
CA GLY A 516 10.63 -6.82 19.35
C GLY A 516 10.07 -6.11 18.13
N SER A 517 8.77 -6.18 17.96
CA SER A 517 8.03 -5.45 16.93
C SER A 517 6.76 -4.90 17.53
N SER A 518 6.45 -3.63 17.25
CA SER A 518 5.22 -2.99 17.69
C SER A 518 4.67 -2.02 16.64
N THR A 519 3.35 -1.85 16.62
CA THR A 519 2.66 -0.92 15.73
C THR A 519 1.69 -0.05 16.54
N LEU A 520 1.85 1.26 16.41
CA LEU A 520 0.94 2.30 16.88
C LEU A 520 0.17 2.85 15.67
N ARG A 521 -1.15 2.99 15.81
CA ARG A 521 -2.01 3.51 14.75
C ARG A 521 -3.08 4.39 15.36
N ASP A 522 -3.14 5.62 14.87
CA ASP A 522 -4.20 6.60 15.11
C ASP A 522 -4.98 6.82 13.80
N ASP A 523 -5.86 7.81 13.77
CA ASP A 523 -6.75 8.05 12.62
C ASP A 523 -5.96 8.55 11.40
N TRP A 524 -4.97 9.42 11.64
CA TRP A 524 -4.16 10.05 10.58
C TRP A 524 -2.75 9.49 10.48
N THR A 525 -2.27 8.79 11.51
CA THR A 525 -0.87 8.35 11.57
C THR A 525 -0.73 6.87 11.86
N SER A 526 0.34 6.27 11.33
CA SER A 526 0.77 4.94 11.73
C SER A 526 2.29 4.90 11.90
N ILE A 527 2.77 4.19 12.93
CA ILE A 527 4.18 3.83 13.11
C ILE A 527 4.27 2.35 13.38
N SER A 528 5.14 1.67 12.65
CA SER A 528 5.68 0.38 13.01
C SER A 528 7.14 0.52 13.43
N SER A 529 7.52 -0.14 14.51
CA SER A 529 8.87 -0.12 15.04
C SER A 529 9.35 -1.54 15.26
N GLU A 530 10.54 -1.82 14.76
CA GLU A 530 11.27 -3.04 15.04
C GLU A 530 12.50 -2.72 15.86
N SER A 531 12.77 -3.55 16.87
CA SER A 531 13.94 -3.43 17.73
C SER A 531 14.69 -4.75 17.80
N THR A 532 16.01 -4.66 17.69
CA THR A 532 16.92 -5.78 17.98
C THR A 532 17.86 -5.36 19.06
N SER A 533 18.08 -6.24 20.03
CA SER A 533 18.78 -5.89 21.26
C SER A 533 19.76 -6.97 21.65
N PHE A 534 21.02 -6.59 21.83
CA PHE A 534 22.06 -7.41 22.42
C PHE A 534 22.36 -6.88 23.81
N TYR A 535 22.39 -7.76 24.80
CA TYR A 535 22.67 -7.34 26.16
C TYR A 535 23.58 -8.31 26.88
N GLY A 536 24.22 -7.80 27.93
CA GLY A 536 25.08 -8.56 28.82
C GLY A 536 25.09 -7.94 30.21
N GLY A 537 25.34 -8.75 31.23
CA GLY A 537 25.35 -8.24 32.59
C GLY A 537 26.02 -9.16 33.59
N LEU A 538 26.23 -8.58 34.77
CA LEU A 538 26.72 -9.22 35.97
C LEU A 538 25.75 -8.89 37.11
N ALA A 539 25.15 -9.90 37.71
CA ALA A 539 24.43 -9.75 38.97
C ALA A 539 25.23 -10.41 40.09
N HIS A 540 25.32 -9.75 41.24
CA HIS A 540 26.07 -10.21 42.38
C HIS A 540 25.20 -10.17 43.64
N ARG A 541 25.12 -11.28 44.36
CA ARG A 541 24.44 -11.40 45.65
C ARG A 541 25.46 -11.67 46.75
N LEU A 542 25.58 -10.74 47.67
CA LEU A 542 26.40 -10.89 48.88
C LEU A 542 25.50 -11.14 50.10
N THR A 543 25.78 -12.18 50.86
CA THR A 543 25.11 -12.45 52.14
C THR A 543 25.95 -11.86 53.27
N LEU A 544 25.41 -10.85 53.96
CA LEU A 544 26.19 -10.02 54.89
C LEU A 544 26.27 -10.56 56.33
N SER A 545 25.57 -11.65 56.65
CA SER A 545 25.57 -12.19 58.01
C SER A 545 25.70 -13.70 58.03
N ASP A 546 26.86 -14.16 58.48
CA ASP A 546 27.06 -15.51 59.04
C ASP A 546 27.27 -15.49 60.57
N THR A 547 27.59 -14.34 61.17
CA THR A 547 27.98 -14.29 62.60
C THR A 547 26.82 -14.02 63.58
N TYR A 548 25.68 -13.45 63.13
CA TYR A 548 24.58 -13.01 64.02
C TYR A 548 23.18 -13.54 63.66
N LYS A 549 23.06 -14.62 62.89
CA LYS A 549 21.78 -15.22 62.45
C LYS A 549 20.83 -14.27 61.70
N ARG A 550 21.32 -13.16 61.12
CA ARG A 550 20.50 -12.24 60.30
C ARG A 550 20.60 -12.63 58.82
N ASN A 551 19.50 -12.63 58.07
CA ASN A 551 19.52 -12.95 56.63
C ASN A 551 19.50 -11.65 55.81
N ILE A 552 20.58 -10.86 55.87
CA ILE A 552 20.68 -9.61 55.09
C ILE A 552 21.40 -9.91 53.77
N TYR A 553 20.79 -9.49 52.67
CA TYR A 553 21.30 -9.67 51.32
C TYR A 553 21.56 -8.33 50.65
N LEU A 554 22.72 -8.20 50.01
CA LEU A 554 23.01 -7.09 49.11
C LEU A 554 23.04 -7.62 47.67
N PHE A 555 22.15 -7.10 46.83
CA PHE A 555 22.03 -7.44 45.42
C PHE A 555 22.57 -6.30 44.58
N ASN A 556 23.65 -6.53 43.85
CA ASN A 556 24.19 -5.56 42.91
C ASN A 556 24.00 -6.06 41.49
N THR A 557 23.71 -5.15 40.57
CA THR A 557 23.52 -5.47 39.15
C THR A 557 24.31 -4.48 38.31
N LEU A 558 25.06 -4.99 37.34
CA LEU A 558 25.63 -4.25 36.24
C LEU A 558 25.02 -4.83 34.96
N TYR A 559 24.46 -3.98 34.12
CA TYR A 559 23.80 -4.40 32.89
C TYR A 559 24.16 -3.43 31.77
N PHE A 560 24.44 -3.97 30.60
CA PHE A 560 24.69 -3.22 29.38
C PHE A 560 23.81 -3.76 28.26
N ALA A 561 23.26 -2.87 27.45
CA ALA A 561 22.51 -3.23 26.25
C ALA A 561 22.85 -2.30 25.09
N SER A 562 22.86 -2.89 23.90
CA SER A 562 22.84 -2.20 22.62
C SER A 562 21.53 -2.55 21.92
N HIS A 563 20.81 -1.52 21.48
CA HIS A 563 19.54 -1.61 20.80
C HIS A 563 19.66 -0.96 19.42
N THR A 564 19.17 -1.63 18.39
CA THR A 564 18.98 -1.05 17.05
C THR A 564 17.49 -1.00 16.76
N PHE A 565 17.01 0.19 16.44
CA PHE A 565 15.62 0.47 16.09
C PHE A 565 15.48 0.75 14.59
N SER A 566 14.39 0.27 14.01
CA SER A 566 13.95 0.60 12.67
C SER A 566 12.49 0.99 12.75
N GLU A 567 12.20 2.26 12.51
CA GLU A 567 10.85 2.81 12.53
C GLU A 567 10.41 3.12 11.10
N SER A 568 9.18 2.75 10.76
CA SER A 568 8.51 3.14 9.52
C SER A 568 7.12 3.67 9.87
N GLY A 569 6.69 4.73 9.20
CA GLY A 569 5.39 5.32 9.47
C GLY A 569 4.79 6.03 8.27
N SER A 570 3.50 6.35 8.39
CA SER A 570 2.75 7.14 7.43
C SER A 570 1.95 8.24 8.12
N LEU A 571 1.80 9.36 7.44
CA LEU A 571 0.77 10.37 7.67
C LEU A 571 -0.18 10.28 6.47
N ASP A 572 -1.39 9.82 6.74
CA ASP A 572 -2.45 9.63 5.77
C ASP A 572 -3.35 10.87 5.71
N GLY A 573 -4.06 11.08 4.60
CA GLY A 573 -5.11 12.11 4.50
C GLY A 573 -4.65 13.53 4.10
N VAL A 574 -3.35 13.77 3.91
CA VAL A 574 -2.81 15.02 3.37
C VAL A 574 -1.79 14.74 2.26
N GLY A 575 -1.97 15.36 1.09
CA GLY A 575 -1.15 15.11 -0.10
C GLY A 575 -1.11 13.64 -0.54
N SER A 576 0.02 13.19 -1.09
CA SER A 576 0.21 11.81 -1.61
C SER A 576 0.56 10.75 -0.55
N GLY A 577 0.31 11.05 0.74
CA GLY A 577 0.69 10.21 1.87
C GLY A 577 2.19 10.34 2.18
N ILE A 578 2.51 10.92 3.33
CA ILE A 578 3.91 11.15 3.73
C ILE A 578 4.42 9.90 4.45
N LYS A 579 5.50 9.29 3.96
CA LYS A 579 6.15 8.16 4.62
C LYS A 579 7.36 8.63 5.41
N LEU A 580 7.54 8.11 6.62
CA LEU A 580 8.68 8.36 7.49
C LEU A 580 9.41 7.05 7.71
N GLU A 581 10.71 7.00 7.45
CA GLU A 581 11.55 5.84 7.77
C GLU A 581 12.79 6.31 8.52
N SER A 582 13.09 5.71 9.67
CA SER A 582 14.28 6.04 10.45
C SER A 582 14.95 4.79 11.03
N LYS A 583 16.27 4.83 11.15
CA LYS A 583 17.07 3.79 11.82
C LYS A 583 18.06 4.45 12.75
N TYR A 584 18.16 3.93 13.98
CA TYR A 584 19.07 4.47 14.97
C TYR A 584 19.45 3.42 16.00
N ASN A 585 20.50 3.72 16.76
CA ASN A 585 20.96 2.88 17.86
C ASN A 585 20.74 3.58 19.21
N ALA A 586 20.53 2.79 20.25
CA ALA A 586 20.50 3.26 21.63
C ALA A 586 21.30 2.30 22.50
N TYR A 587 22.00 2.85 23.49
CA TYR A 587 22.76 2.07 24.45
C TYR A 587 22.27 2.35 25.85
N LEU A 588 22.22 1.32 26.69
CA LEU A 588 21.87 1.42 28.10
C LEU A 588 22.99 0.83 28.94
N LEU A 589 23.51 1.62 29.88
CA LEU A 589 24.31 1.14 31.00
C LEU A 589 23.48 1.29 32.28
N SER A 590 23.29 0.19 33.00
CA SER A 590 22.56 0.17 34.26
C SER A 590 23.42 -0.36 35.39
N VAL A 591 23.38 0.34 36.53
CA VAL A 591 23.98 -0.09 37.79
C VAL A 591 22.92 -0.03 38.88
N GLY A 592 22.70 -1.13 39.57
CA GLY A 592 21.70 -1.25 40.64
C GLY A 592 22.28 -1.82 41.91
N SER A 593 21.75 -1.37 43.05
CA SER A 593 22.02 -1.96 44.36
C SER A 593 20.74 -2.03 45.18
N ASN A 594 20.38 -3.21 45.68
CA ASN A 594 19.22 -3.45 46.53
C ASN A 594 19.65 -4.16 47.81
N LEU A 595 19.14 -3.66 48.94
CA LEU A 595 19.28 -4.27 50.26
C LEU A 595 17.99 -5.03 50.59
N GLY A 596 18.11 -6.33 50.86
CA GLY A 596 16.99 -7.19 51.20
C GLY A 596 17.15 -7.86 52.56
N TYR A 597 16.02 -8.19 53.20
CA TYR A 597 15.97 -8.90 54.47
C TYR A 597 15.15 -10.20 54.35
N GLY A 598 15.78 -11.34 54.56
CA GLY A 598 15.20 -12.67 54.40
C GLY A 598 14.38 -13.16 55.60
N LEU A 599 13.06 -13.21 55.41
CA LEU A 599 12.10 -13.81 56.34
C LEU A 599 11.96 -15.30 56.03
N LYS A 600 12.67 -16.14 56.79
CA LYS A 600 12.64 -17.60 56.63
C LYS A 600 11.31 -18.19 57.07
N LEU A 601 10.69 -18.98 56.19
CA LEU A 601 9.53 -19.82 56.43
C LEU A 601 9.97 -21.30 56.51
N LYS A 602 9.10 -22.18 57.03
CA LYS A 602 9.42 -23.63 57.13
C LYS A 602 9.79 -24.29 55.80
N ARG A 603 9.29 -23.77 54.68
CA ARG A 603 9.50 -24.31 53.32
C ARG A 603 9.77 -23.21 52.30
N GLY A 604 10.35 -22.08 52.71
CA GLY A 604 10.52 -20.96 51.79
C GLY A 604 11.11 -19.73 52.46
N GLU A 605 11.18 -18.65 51.69
CA GLU A 605 11.68 -17.36 52.16
C GLU A 605 10.93 -16.22 51.46
N ILE A 606 10.70 -15.14 52.20
CA ILE A 606 10.20 -13.87 51.67
C ILE A 606 11.25 -12.79 51.92
N ILE A 607 11.63 -12.07 50.89
CA ILE A 607 12.68 -11.04 50.91
C ILE A 607 12.07 -9.73 50.43
N PRO A 608 11.52 -8.90 51.34
CA PRO A 608 11.36 -7.47 51.08
C PRO A 608 12.73 -6.85 50.79
N TYR A 609 12.77 -5.93 49.82
CA TYR A 609 13.97 -5.18 49.48
C TYR A 609 13.67 -3.71 49.16
N VAL A 610 14.69 -2.88 49.35
CA VAL A 610 14.72 -1.48 48.93
C VAL A 610 16.07 -1.22 48.25
N GLY A 611 16.10 -0.34 47.26
CA GLY A 611 17.35 -0.06 46.56
C GLY A 611 17.28 1.14 45.65
N VAL A 612 18.40 1.35 44.96
CA VAL A 612 18.58 2.42 43.98
C VAL A 612 19.13 1.83 42.70
N LYS A 613 18.69 2.35 41.56
CA LYS A 613 19.21 2.00 40.25
C LYS A 613 19.53 3.25 39.47
N TYR A 614 20.68 3.25 38.82
CA TYR A 614 21.14 4.27 37.91
C TYR A 614 21.09 3.71 36.48
N HIS A 615 20.51 4.47 35.56
CA HIS A 615 20.53 4.21 34.12
C HIS A 615 21.22 5.35 33.42
N SER A 616 22.14 5.03 32.51
CA SER A 616 22.72 5.94 31.54
C SER A 616 22.29 5.48 30.15
N TYR A 617 21.48 6.30 29.49
CA TYR A 617 21.05 6.10 28.12
C TYR A 617 21.91 6.96 27.21
N MET A 618 22.36 6.37 26.10
CA MET A 618 23.06 7.05 25.02
C MET A 618 22.27 6.79 23.75
N LEU A 619 21.55 7.80 23.27
CA LEU A 619 20.74 7.72 22.05
C LEU A 619 21.56 8.22 20.87
N GLY A 620 21.64 7.41 19.82
CA GLY A 620 22.20 7.84 18.55
C GLY A 620 21.26 8.77 17.79
N GLU A 621 21.85 9.52 16.87
CA GLU A 621 21.13 10.33 15.90
C GLU A 621 20.16 9.47 15.09
N ALA A 622 18.99 10.04 14.79
CA ALA A 622 18.00 9.46 13.90
C ALA A 622 17.59 10.52 12.88
N GLN A 623 17.62 10.16 11.60
CA GLN A 623 17.15 11.02 10.52
C GLN A 623 16.24 10.21 9.62
N SER A 624 15.09 10.78 9.26
CA SER A 624 14.21 10.20 8.25
C SER A 624 14.41 10.83 6.87
N GLN A 625 14.25 10.03 5.82
CA GLN A 625 14.36 10.48 4.43
C GLN A 625 12.97 10.61 3.81
N ALA A 626 12.42 11.83 3.80
CA ALA A 626 11.07 12.10 3.29
C ALA A 626 10.86 13.59 2.95
N VAL A 627 9.72 13.91 2.34
CA VAL A 627 9.28 15.30 2.07
C VAL A 627 9.16 16.10 3.39
N ILE A 628 8.66 15.44 4.44
CA ILE A 628 8.77 15.89 5.82
C ILE A 628 9.72 14.94 6.52
N SER A 629 10.89 15.43 6.91
CA SER A 629 11.87 14.67 7.68
C SER A 629 11.76 15.00 9.17
N THR A 630 12.07 14.01 9.99
CA THR A 630 12.16 14.11 11.44
C THR A 630 13.58 13.75 11.84
N ASN A 631 14.25 14.68 12.52
CA ASN A 631 15.63 14.56 12.96
C ASN A 631 15.66 14.57 14.48
N ARG A 632 16.35 13.59 15.05
CA ARG A 632 16.67 13.54 16.48
C ARG A 632 18.18 13.58 16.61
N GLU A 633 18.68 14.54 17.37
CA GLU A 633 20.10 14.62 17.70
C GLU A 633 20.52 13.52 18.67
N ALA A 634 21.81 13.17 18.67
CA ALA A 634 22.34 12.29 19.69
C ALA A 634 22.16 12.93 21.07
N SER A 635 21.75 12.14 22.05
CA SER A 635 21.51 12.64 23.40
C SER A 635 21.87 11.62 24.46
N ASP A 636 22.44 12.12 25.55
CA ASP A 636 22.74 11.35 26.74
C ASP A 636 21.77 11.73 27.85
N SER A 637 21.28 10.73 28.57
CA SER A 637 20.40 10.96 29.71
C SER A 637 20.61 9.95 30.82
N TYR A 638 20.35 10.40 32.05
CA TYR A 638 20.63 9.67 33.26
C TYR A 638 19.40 9.66 34.16
N HIS A 639 18.96 8.45 34.50
CA HIS A 639 17.80 8.24 35.36
C HIS A 639 18.23 7.57 36.65
N ILE A 640 17.71 8.06 37.78
CA ILE A 640 17.87 7.42 39.09
C ILE A 640 16.51 6.94 39.54
N TYR A 641 16.40 5.64 39.79
CA TYR A 641 15.19 5.00 40.28
C TYR A 641 15.36 4.58 41.73
N ALA A 642 14.36 4.87 42.55
CA ALA A 642 14.17 4.23 43.85
C ALA A 642 13.34 2.96 43.64
N ASN A 643 13.85 1.82 44.10
CA ASN A 643 13.20 0.53 43.95
C ASN A 643 12.75 0.01 45.30
N LEU A 644 11.57 -0.61 45.32
CA LEU A 644 11.08 -1.40 46.44
C LEU A 644 10.40 -2.65 45.89
N GLY A 645 10.39 -3.72 46.67
CA GLY A 645 9.71 -4.92 46.23
C GLY A 645 9.80 -6.06 47.21
N ILE A 646 9.21 -7.16 46.81
CA ILE A 646 9.18 -8.41 47.56
C ILE A 646 9.48 -9.53 46.57
N ARG A 647 10.43 -10.39 46.92
CA ARG A 647 10.72 -11.60 46.17
C ARG A 647 10.78 -12.79 47.11
N GLY A 648 10.52 -13.98 46.61
CA GLY A 648 10.54 -15.15 47.46
C GLY A 648 10.18 -16.42 46.72
N GLY A 649 10.14 -17.51 47.47
CA GLY A 649 9.74 -18.80 46.93
C GLY A 649 9.37 -19.80 48.00
N VAL A 650 8.62 -20.81 47.58
CA VAL A 650 8.18 -21.93 48.41
C VAL A 650 8.62 -23.24 47.75
N GLN A 651 9.42 -24.02 48.47
CA GLN A 651 9.92 -25.31 48.04
C GLN A 651 8.94 -26.44 48.39
N LYS A 652 8.67 -27.30 47.41
CA LYS A 652 7.85 -28.51 47.55
C LYS A 652 8.50 -29.65 46.78
N GLN A 653 9.19 -30.54 47.50
CA GLN A 653 9.86 -31.73 46.94
C GLN A 653 10.78 -31.37 45.75
N SER A 654 10.43 -31.81 44.54
CA SER A 654 11.15 -31.56 43.28
C SER A 654 10.78 -30.25 42.59
N SER A 655 9.94 -29.42 43.22
CA SER A 655 9.46 -28.15 42.68
C SER A 655 9.70 -26.98 43.61
N GLU A 656 9.90 -25.80 43.04
CA GLU A 656 9.99 -24.52 43.75
C GLU A 656 9.11 -23.52 43.04
N PHE A 657 8.08 -23.02 43.73
CA PHE A 657 7.31 -21.89 43.27
C PHE A 657 8.04 -20.61 43.65
N PHE A 658 8.21 -19.68 42.73
CA PHE A 658 8.84 -18.39 42.99
C PHE A 658 7.93 -17.25 42.59
N TYR A 659 8.15 -16.10 43.23
CA TYR A 659 7.49 -14.85 42.87
C TYR A 659 8.41 -13.66 43.11
N HIS A 660 8.21 -12.61 42.32
CA HIS A 660 8.90 -11.33 42.43
C HIS A 660 7.92 -10.23 42.05
N LEU A 661 7.67 -9.32 42.99
CA LEU A 661 6.94 -8.09 42.78
C LEU A 661 7.90 -6.93 43.04
N GLY A 662 8.12 -6.08 42.03
CA GLY A 662 8.95 -4.90 42.11
C GLY A 662 8.18 -3.65 41.70
N TYR A 663 8.45 -2.56 42.39
CA TYR A 663 8.02 -1.21 42.04
C TYR A 663 9.25 -0.31 41.95
N ALA A 664 9.32 0.50 40.90
CA ALA A 664 10.37 1.49 40.71
C ALA A 664 9.74 2.86 40.45
N PHE A 665 10.27 3.87 41.14
CA PHE A 665 9.91 5.27 40.99
C PHE A 665 11.12 6.06 40.46
N LEU A 666 10.91 6.87 39.43
CA LEU A 666 11.93 7.74 38.85
C LEU A 666 12.17 8.95 39.77
N ALA A 667 13.18 8.85 40.62
CA ALA A 667 13.55 9.88 41.58
C ALA A 667 14.27 11.07 40.93
N TYR A 668 14.99 10.83 39.83
CA TYR A 668 15.67 11.87 39.07
C TYR A 668 15.73 11.51 37.58
N ASN A 669 15.52 12.51 36.73
CA ASN A 669 15.64 12.42 35.28
C ASN A 669 16.41 13.64 34.76
N SER A 670 17.52 13.42 34.06
CA SER A 670 18.26 14.51 33.39
C SER A 670 17.63 14.93 32.05
N ALA A 671 16.90 14.05 31.36
CA ALA A 671 16.16 14.36 30.14
C ALA A 671 14.75 14.84 30.48
N LYS A 672 14.66 15.99 31.17
CA LYS A 672 13.37 16.60 31.50
C LYS A 672 12.56 16.94 30.24
N VAL A 673 13.26 17.44 29.22
CA VAL A 673 12.71 17.82 27.93
C VAL A 673 13.54 17.15 26.84
N MET A 674 12.87 16.47 25.91
CA MET A 674 13.50 15.93 24.71
C MET A 674 13.04 16.74 23.50
N SER A 675 13.90 16.86 22.50
CA SER A 675 13.60 17.56 21.26
C SER A 675 13.51 16.61 20.06
N LEU A 676 12.65 16.96 19.13
CA LEU A 676 12.60 16.40 17.79
C LEU A 676 12.48 17.55 16.79
N ASN A 677 13.37 17.58 15.80
CA ASN A 677 13.32 18.56 14.73
C ASN A 677 12.49 18.00 13.58
N MET A 678 11.55 18.79 13.07
CA MET A 678 10.86 18.52 11.82
C MET A 678 11.39 19.46 10.74
N VAL A 679 11.63 18.94 9.54
CA VAL A 679 12.12 19.73 8.41
C VAL A 679 11.35 19.37 7.14
N ALA A 680 10.79 20.37 6.47
CA ALA A 680 10.17 20.23 5.16
C ALA A 680 10.45 21.47 4.29
N ASN A 681 10.87 21.28 3.04
CA ASN A 681 11.09 22.35 2.06
C ASN A 681 11.89 23.58 2.56
N GLY A 682 12.83 23.37 3.50
CA GLY A 682 13.65 24.43 4.10
C GLY A 682 13.06 25.12 5.34
N ALA A 683 11.82 24.81 5.72
CA ALA A 683 11.28 25.14 7.04
C ALA A 683 11.77 24.11 8.07
N GLU A 684 12.14 24.57 9.25
CA GLU A 684 12.61 23.74 10.36
C GLU A 684 11.95 24.17 11.66
N GLN A 685 11.52 23.19 12.45
CA GLN A 685 10.88 23.40 13.74
C GLN A 685 11.35 22.37 14.75
N THR A 686 11.77 22.82 15.93
CA THR A 686 12.05 21.97 17.08
C THR A 686 10.82 21.86 17.97
N ASN A 687 10.34 20.63 18.16
CA ASN A 687 9.26 20.31 19.09
C ASN A 687 9.84 19.74 20.39
N PHE A 688 9.27 20.14 21.52
CA PHE A 688 9.76 19.78 22.85
C PHE A 688 8.75 18.93 23.61
N TYR A 689 9.20 17.82 24.18
CA TYR A 689 8.34 16.85 24.85
C TYR A 689 8.85 16.49 26.24
N ASP A 690 7.95 16.53 27.22
CA ASP A 690 8.25 16.11 28.58
C ASP A 690 8.28 14.59 28.71
N TYR A 691 9.23 14.08 29.50
CA TYR A 691 9.27 12.67 29.87
C TYR A 691 8.15 12.33 30.86
N LYS A 692 7.19 11.49 30.46
CA LYS A 692 5.97 11.21 31.26
C LYS A 692 6.05 10.01 32.21
N ASN A 693 7.02 9.10 32.06
CA ASN A 693 7.03 7.81 32.77
C ASN A 693 7.69 7.87 34.16
N ALA A 694 6.96 8.24 35.20
CA ALA A 694 7.53 8.30 36.55
C ALA A 694 7.58 6.95 37.30
N HIS A 695 6.84 5.92 36.84
CA HIS A 695 6.58 4.72 37.61
C HIS A 695 6.67 3.44 36.78
N SER A 696 7.18 2.37 37.37
CA SER A 696 7.04 1.04 36.78
C SER A 696 6.78 -0.04 37.83
N ILE A 697 6.01 -1.04 37.45
CA ILE A 697 5.73 -2.25 38.21
C ILE A 697 6.27 -3.44 37.41
N ALA A 698 6.81 -4.42 38.11
CA ALA A 698 7.19 -5.70 37.53
C ALA A 698 6.66 -6.80 38.44
N PHE A 699 6.03 -7.80 37.85
CA PHE A 699 5.56 -8.98 38.52
C PHE A 699 6.01 -10.20 37.74
N ASN A 700 6.63 -11.15 38.41
CA ASN A 700 7.11 -12.39 37.82
C ASN A 700 6.76 -13.52 38.79
N LEU A 701 6.11 -14.56 38.28
CA LEU A 701 5.74 -15.73 39.05
C LEU A 701 6.04 -16.98 38.23
N GLY A 702 6.37 -18.07 38.89
CA GLY A 702 6.54 -19.31 38.17
C GLY A 702 6.94 -20.48 39.03
N THR A 703 7.37 -21.54 38.35
CA THR A 703 7.81 -22.78 38.95
C THR A 703 9.14 -23.22 38.35
N LYS A 704 10.00 -23.74 39.21
CA LYS A 704 11.18 -24.50 38.85
C LYS A 704 10.91 -25.97 39.16
N TYR A 705 11.19 -26.86 38.22
CA TYR A 705 10.96 -28.30 38.34
C TYR A 705 12.25 -29.07 38.09
N ALA A 706 12.62 -29.98 39.00
CA ALA A 706 13.78 -30.86 38.82
C ALA A 706 13.44 -32.00 37.85
N LEU A 707 14.12 -32.02 36.70
CA LEU A 707 14.06 -33.13 35.74
C LEU A 707 15.01 -34.26 36.14
N SER A 708 16.13 -33.90 36.77
CA SER A 708 17.11 -34.80 37.37
C SER A 708 17.80 -34.11 38.55
N GLU A 709 18.78 -34.75 39.18
CA GLU A 709 19.58 -34.12 40.25
C GLU A 709 20.35 -32.87 39.77
N LYS A 710 20.68 -32.82 38.47
CA LYS A 710 21.48 -31.74 37.87
C LYS A 710 20.68 -30.84 36.92
N THR A 711 19.55 -31.31 36.40
CA THR A 711 18.79 -30.61 35.36
C THR A 711 17.47 -30.09 35.91
N PHE A 712 17.18 -28.82 35.66
CA PHE A 712 15.95 -28.16 36.07
C PHE A 712 15.29 -27.46 34.88
N MET A 713 13.96 -27.52 34.84
CA MET A 713 13.14 -26.72 33.95
C MET A 713 12.52 -25.55 34.71
N PHE A 714 12.42 -24.40 34.07
CA PHE A 714 11.85 -23.18 34.61
C PHE A 714 10.69 -22.77 33.72
N LEU A 715 9.53 -22.48 34.32
CA LEU A 715 8.37 -21.93 33.63
C LEU A 715 7.84 -20.75 34.45
N GLY A 716 7.71 -19.59 33.84
CA GLY A 716 7.17 -18.42 34.51
C GLY A 716 6.30 -17.56 33.59
N ALA A 717 5.52 -16.72 34.24
CA ALA A 717 4.71 -15.67 33.65
C ALA A 717 5.15 -14.33 34.23
N GLU A 718 5.22 -13.33 33.37
CA GLU A 718 5.70 -12.00 33.72
C GLU A 718 4.73 -10.92 33.27
N TYR A 719 4.65 -9.88 34.08
CA TYR A 719 3.93 -8.66 33.80
C TYR A 719 4.84 -7.48 34.10
N ILE A 720 5.02 -6.59 33.13
CA ILE A 720 5.78 -5.36 33.30
C ILE A 720 4.87 -4.20 32.92
N GLY A 721 4.61 -3.31 33.86
CA GLY A 721 3.87 -2.07 33.62
C GLY A 721 4.80 -0.86 33.73
N TYR A 722 4.82 0.01 32.72
CA TYR A 722 5.28 1.40 32.84
C TYR A 722 4.04 2.27 32.87
N LEU A 723 3.71 2.80 34.05
CA LEU A 723 2.41 3.42 34.29
C LEU A 723 2.40 4.88 33.85
N PRO A 724 1.28 5.35 33.26
CA PRO A 724 0.01 4.61 33.08
C PRO A 724 -0.08 3.76 31.80
N ASP A 725 0.83 3.90 30.85
CA ASP A 725 0.47 3.72 29.45
C ASP A 725 0.99 2.45 28.78
N THR A 726 1.91 1.70 29.39
CA THR A 726 2.54 0.52 28.77
C THR A 726 2.46 -0.71 29.64
N HIS A 727 2.00 -1.81 29.05
CA HIS A 727 1.85 -3.11 29.68
C HIS A 727 2.48 -4.20 28.81
N VAL A 728 3.29 -5.05 29.43
CA VAL A 728 3.88 -6.23 28.78
C VAL A 728 3.44 -7.45 29.55
N PHE A 729 2.93 -8.44 28.83
CA PHE A 729 2.55 -9.74 29.38
C PHE A 729 3.40 -10.80 28.69
N GLY A 730 4.21 -11.50 29.45
CA GLY A 730 5.15 -12.48 28.92
C GLY A 730 5.07 -13.82 29.61
N ALA A 731 5.74 -14.78 28.99
CA ALA A 731 6.06 -16.06 29.55
C ALA A 731 7.52 -16.38 29.26
N ASN A 732 8.13 -17.13 30.17
CA ASN A 732 9.50 -17.57 30.02
C ASN A 732 9.64 -19.05 30.32
N LEU A 733 10.53 -19.68 29.55
CA LEU A 733 10.85 -21.10 29.65
C LEU A 733 12.37 -21.20 29.71
N GLY A 734 12.89 -21.96 30.67
CA GLY A 734 14.33 -22.11 30.84
C GLY A 734 14.74 -23.53 31.15
N LEU A 735 15.95 -23.89 30.74
CA LEU A 735 16.65 -25.10 31.14
C LEU A 735 17.93 -24.74 31.87
N ARG A 736 18.19 -25.43 32.98
CA ARG A 736 19.35 -25.22 33.83
C ARG A 736 20.07 -26.53 34.09
N TYR A 737 21.38 -26.49 34.03
CA TYR A 737 22.26 -27.61 34.38
C TYR A 737 23.25 -27.19 35.47
N THR A 738 23.25 -27.94 36.57
CA THR A 738 24.14 -27.74 37.74
C THR A 738 25.34 -28.69 37.62
N PHE A 739 26.56 -28.16 37.77
CA PHE A 739 27.79 -28.94 37.64
C PHE A 739 28.17 -29.67 38.93
#